data_AF-A0A2E7RA54-F1
#
_entry.id   AF-A0A2E7RA54-F1
#
_cell.length_a   1.000
_cell.length_b   1.000
_cell.length_c   1.000
_cell.angle_alpha   90.00
_cell.angle_beta   90.00
_cell.angle_gamma   90.00
#
_symmetry.space_group_name_H-M   'P 1'
#
loop_
_entity.id
_entity.type
_entity.pdbx_description
1 polymer ?
#
loop_
_entity_poly.entity_id
_entity_poly.type
_entity_poly.pdbx_seq_one_letter_code
_entity_poly.pdbx_strand_id
1 'polypeptide(L)'
;MRVFKSPRFSLLFKPFMQRDRVDLVATMVSFIPFDKPDEPMLEEEAWPIITEQLGDTPLDTGDPKANGEWLAHGFACAPDGSLVTEIDVSIGLDKETKTLHVVGDREWVAERGGSISVTDPSPFDKMPINPAKAFGGVDFKDNPAGQGHWQKKGEAENYPLPSIMYAGDKIIEPGDIILPAYFGPQDVMLPERQRRAGTYDQNWAETSFPGLPDDFDQRFFQAAQADQQIESFFTGSETFHIENMHPDFREQILTLPGIRSRAFITINRSGKEKSFEEIPMATDTVYLFPGSAIAVLIHRGRIQVESMDFVEIDSIIGAFEWLKDKKRPVSYYASCRDERDDRETAAQAILKVAELYPERWEEPPEKLADIIKPRDPTLTRDGTNKLDALWGKWKAILDKGLASSGLPPYDQLVASRGGVLDDDAEVGAIRQEIDRLKNNPMPTAKELQDKGMGTTKVANMVNAYMDKQTDAAEAYFRRECAIFGYDFDDLKARAAAESPTTNQGLKSFINAELQRIGADERSPQQVRDAARRASVELVSSSDMLDKLDDLEARGKTFVGHLMPKAPVLVPAANEDFRAEVVECSANGEKMNRKDLRGADLSGLDLSGSIFGQADFTSANLTGANLSNCLLNGACFAFANLTNTVLENVQAEEANFGEAFLNGTKLGFANLQNAVFTKAYGAAGLFLHADLKDAKFIECNMPEAQFLGANCAATLFIETAMPGALFNSAEMNNTTFIDCKINRAQFFSSTGAHLTLIGGDFSDSDFRTAQLESFTICNNPRLDGCNFARAELKLANFRGASLRSAQFSDAVLNQADFSETELNEASFVRALARNSRFHRSNIEYVNFEGTDLMEANFLLAKINNCDVKDANFFGADFMKTEIGDTNFAEANVGRTRLEGFRFP
;
A
#
# COMPACT_ATOMS: atom_id res chain seq x y z
N MET A 1 -13.38 -20.10 -2.71
CA MET A 1 -12.31 -19.55 -3.57
C MET A 1 -11.57 -18.46 -2.81
N ARG A 2 -10.26 -18.62 -2.60
CA ARG A 2 -9.36 -17.62 -1.99
C ARG A 2 -8.90 -16.59 -3.03
N VAL A 3 -8.69 -15.34 -2.64
CA VAL A 3 -8.31 -14.25 -3.57
C VAL A 3 -6.99 -13.63 -3.12
N PHE A 4 -5.99 -13.64 -3.99
CA PHE A 4 -4.68 -13.05 -3.75
C PHE A 4 -4.44 -11.88 -4.70
N LYS A 5 -4.24 -10.66 -4.18
CA LYS A 5 -4.01 -9.45 -4.96
C LYS A 5 -3.17 -8.43 -4.20
N SER A 6 -2.66 -7.44 -4.92
CA SER A 6 -2.08 -6.22 -4.32
C SER A 6 -3.20 -5.24 -3.92
N PRO A 7 -2.99 -4.34 -2.94
CA PRO A 7 -3.90 -3.21 -2.67
C PRO A 7 -3.90 -2.12 -3.76
N ARG A 8 -3.00 -2.20 -4.75
CA ARG A 8 -2.93 -1.25 -5.88
C ARG A 8 -3.89 -1.54 -7.03
N PHE A 9 -4.71 -2.59 -6.94
CA PHE A 9 -5.71 -2.88 -7.96
C PHE A 9 -6.86 -3.74 -7.44
N SER A 10 -8.06 -3.46 -7.94
CA SER A 10 -9.22 -4.29 -7.65
C SER A 10 -9.18 -5.57 -8.48
N LEU A 11 -9.68 -6.67 -7.92
CA LEU A 11 -9.88 -7.93 -8.63
C LEU A 11 -11.31 -8.41 -8.36
N LEU A 12 -12.11 -8.41 -9.41
CA LEU A 12 -13.51 -8.83 -9.43
C LEU A 12 -13.66 -10.05 -10.33
N PHE A 13 -14.68 -10.87 -10.06
CA PHE A 13 -15.00 -11.99 -10.94
C PHE A 13 -16.50 -12.26 -10.95
N LYS A 14 -17.01 -12.70 -12.10
CA LYS A 14 -18.41 -13.07 -12.29
C LYS A 14 -18.56 -14.23 -13.26
N PRO A 15 -19.62 -15.05 -13.14
CA PRO A 15 -19.91 -16.09 -14.12
C PRO A 15 -20.46 -15.44 -15.40
N PHE A 16 -20.09 -16.01 -16.54
CA PHE A 16 -20.63 -15.68 -17.85
C PHE A 16 -21.03 -16.97 -18.55
N MET A 17 -22.32 -17.13 -18.83
CA MET A 17 -22.86 -18.35 -19.44
C MET A 17 -23.52 -18.04 -20.78
N GLN A 18 -23.12 -18.76 -21.83
CA GLN A 18 -23.73 -18.68 -23.17
C GLN A 18 -23.48 -19.99 -23.92
N ARG A 19 -24.48 -20.55 -24.61
CA ARG A 19 -24.37 -21.81 -25.39
C ARG A 19 -23.77 -22.98 -24.59
N ASP A 20 -24.34 -23.27 -23.42
CA ASP A 20 -23.89 -24.32 -22.47
C ASP A 20 -22.43 -24.21 -21.99
N ARG A 21 -21.77 -23.09 -22.28
CA ARG A 21 -20.42 -22.79 -21.81
C ARG A 21 -20.51 -21.82 -20.64
N VAL A 22 -19.90 -22.20 -19.53
CA VAL A 22 -19.71 -21.33 -18.36
C VAL A 22 -18.26 -20.89 -18.31
N ASP A 23 -18.04 -19.58 -18.28
CA ASP A 23 -16.74 -18.97 -18.05
C ASP A 23 -16.73 -18.18 -16.74
N LEU A 24 -15.60 -18.16 -16.05
CA LEU A 24 -15.27 -17.11 -15.11
C LEU A 24 -14.71 -15.93 -15.89
N VAL A 25 -15.28 -14.75 -15.69
CA VAL A 25 -14.73 -13.47 -16.16
C VAL A 25 -13.98 -12.85 -15.00
N ALA A 26 -12.66 -12.72 -15.11
CA ALA A 26 -11.84 -11.98 -14.16
C ALA A 26 -11.66 -10.55 -14.66
N THR A 27 -11.96 -9.58 -13.81
CA THR A 27 -11.80 -8.14 -14.09
C THR A 27 -10.83 -7.54 -13.10
N MET A 28 -9.72 -6.99 -13.59
CA MET A 28 -8.79 -6.21 -12.78
C MET A 28 -8.94 -4.72 -13.11
N VAL A 29 -8.91 -3.86 -12.09
CA VAL A 29 -9.06 -2.40 -12.25
C VAL A 29 -7.85 -1.70 -11.64
N SER A 30 -7.20 -0.82 -12.41
CA SER A 30 -6.04 -0.03 -11.97
C SER A 30 -6.24 1.47 -12.21
N PHE A 31 -5.78 2.29 -11.28
CA PHE A 31 -5.97 3.75 -11.25
C PHE A 31 -4.65 4.47 -11.55
N ILE A 32 -4.61 5.19 -12.67
CA ILE A 32 -3.39 5.72 -13.28
C ILE A 32 -3.46 7.25 -13.25
N PRO A 33 -2.64 7.93 -12.43
CA PRO A 33 -2.57 9.38 -12.46
C PRO A 33 -1.82 9.86 -13.72
N PHE A 34 -2.24 10.98 -14.31
CA PHE A 34 -1.70 11.45 -15.59
C PHE A 34 -0.26 11.96 -15.48
N ASP A 35 0.10 12.57 -14.35
CA ASP A 35 1.43 13.12 -14.09
C ASP A 35 2.47 12.03 -13.78
N LYS A 36 2.02 10.90 -13.21
CA LYS A 36 2.85 9.75 -12.85
C LYS A 36 2.21 8.41 -13.25
N PRO A 37 2.05 8.13 -14.55
CA PRO A 37 1.31 6.95 -15.00
C PRO A 37 1.94 5.64 -14.53
N ASP A 38 3.24 5.63 -14.28
CA ASP A 38 4.02 4.51 -13.78
C ASP A 38 3.96 4.30 -12.25
N GLU A 39 3.26 5.17 -11.51
CA GLU A 39 2.97 5.01 -10.08
C GLU A 39 1.45 4.91 -9.80
N PRO A 40 0.78 3.77 -10.08
CA PRO A 40 -0.66 3.66 -9.87
C PRO A 40 -1.09 3.77 -8.42
N MET A 41 -2.23 4.44 -8.22
CA MET A 41 -2.79 4.79 -6.92
C MET A 41 -3.25 3.55 -6.14
N LEU A 42 -3.33 3.70 -4.81
CA LEU A 42 -4.00 2.71 -3.97
C LEU A 42 -5.52 2.77 -4.19
N GLU A 43 -6.19 1.63 -4.09
CA GLU A 43 -7.66 1.57 -4.25
C GLU A 43 -8.39 2.48 -3.28
N GLU A 44 -7.95 2.52 -2.01
CA GLU A 44 -8.54 3.32 -0.94
C GLU A 44 -8.45 4.82 -1.22
N GLU A 45 -7.42 5.26 -1.94
CA GLU A 45 -7.23 6.66 -2.33
C GLU A 45 -8.04 7.01 -3.59
N ALA A 46 -8.12 6.09 -4.54
CA ALA A 46 -8.72 6.36 -5.85
C ALA A 46 -10.25 6.27 -5.84
N TRP A 47 -10.84 5.29 -5.15
CA TRP A 47 -12.28 5.05 -5.18
C TRP A 47 -13.14 6.24 -4.73
N PRO A 48 -12.82 6.98 -3.65
CA PRO A 48 -13.57 8.17 -3.27
C PRO A 48 -13.64 9.22 -4.38
N ILE A 49 -12.52 9.46 -5.08
CA ILE A 49 -12.43 10.45 -6.17
C ILE A 49 -13.27 10.04 -7.38
N ILE A 50 -13.24 8.75 -7.74
CA ILE A 50 -13.97 8.22 -8.90
C ILE A 50 -15.48 8.17 -8.62
N THR A 51 -15.88 7.74 -7.42
CA THR A 51 -17.29 7.63 -7.04
C THR A 51 -17.97 9.00 -6.92
N GLU A 52 -17.27 10.01 -6.41
CA GLU A 52 -17.77 11.40 -6.37
C GLU A 52 -18.12 11.93 -7.78
N GLN A 53 -17.30 11.60 -8.79
CA GLN A 53 -17.51 12.06 -10.16
C GLN A 53 -18.62 11.30 -10.89
N LEU A 54 -18.69 9.99 -10.72
CA LEU A 54 -19.67 9.17 -11.44
C LEU A 54 -21.09 9.26 -10.84
N GLY A 55 -21.21 9.57 -9.55
CA GLY A 55 -22.49 9.54 -8.84
C GLY A 55 -23.14 8.15 -8.92
N ASP A 56 -24.38 8.10 -9.39
CA ASP A 56 -25.13 6.83 -9.57
C ASP A 56 -24.73 6.07 -10.85
N THR A 57 -23.86 6.63 -11.70
CA THR A 57 -23.45 5.97 -12.95
C THR A 57 -22.45 4.86 -12.63
N PRO A 58 -22.72 3.59 -12.99
CA PRO A 58 -21.75 2.53 -12.76
C PRO A 58 -20.50 2.77 -13.62
N LEU A 59 -19.32 2.55 -13.02
CA LEU A 59 -18.04 2.60 -13.74
C LEU A 59 -18.01 1.61 -14.91
N ASP A 60 -18.41 0.37 -14.64
CA ASP A 60 -18.44 -0.72 -15.61
C ASP A 60 -19.23 -1.94 -15.06
N THR A 61 -19.72 -2.84 -15.92
CA THR A 61 -20.51 -4.03 -15.52
C THR A 61 -19.69 -5.33 -15.33
N GLY A 62 -18.39 -5.28 -15.61
CA GLY A 62 -17.46 -6.42 -15.53
C GLY A 62 -17.67 -7.47 -16.63
N ASP A 63 -18.45 -7.14 -17.66
CA ASP A 63 -18.80 -8.06 -18.74
C ASP A 63 -17.75 -8.07 -19.85
N PRO A 64 -17.55 -9.23 -20.52
CA PRO A 64 -16.51 -9.33 -21.53
C PRO A 64 -16.86 -8.49 -22.76
N LYS A 65 -15.90 -7.69 -23.22
CA LYS A 65 -16.08 -6.80 -24.38
C LYS A 65 -15.57 -7.41 -25.68
N ALA A 66 -16.18 -7.01 -26.78
CA ALA A 66 -15.82 -7.50 -28.11
C ALA A 66 -14.64 -6.72 -28.71
N ASN A 67 -14.56 -5.42 -28.41
CA ASN A 67 -13.61 -4.46 -28.95
C ASN A 67 -13.06 -3.61 -27.78
N GLY A 68 -11.89 -3.01 -27.94
CA GLY A 68 -11.41 -2.04 -26.97
C GLY A 68 -12.25 -0.76 -27.03
N GLU A 69 -12.40 -0.07 -25.92
CA GLU A 69 -13.11 1.21 -25.88
C GLU A 69 -12.49 2.20 -24.90
N TRP A 70 -12.68 3.48 -25.17
CA TRP A 70 -12.33 4.53 -24.23
C TRP A 70 -13.51 5.45 -23.94
N LEU A 71 -13.59 5.94 -22.71
CA LEU A 71 -14.66 6.81 -22.21
C LEU A 71 -14.01 8.01 -21.53
N ALA A 72 -14.74 9.12 -21.42
CA ALA A 72 -14.31 10.22 -20.56
C ALA A 72 -15.48 10.82 -19.79
N HIS A 73 -15.20 11.19 -18.54
CA HIS A 73 -16.11 11.94 -17.69
C HIS A 73 -15.45 13.29 -17.37
N GLY A 74 -16.19 14.39 -17.54
CA GLY A 74 -15.67 15.70 -17.19
C GLY A 74 -16.45 16.86 -17.79
N PHE A 75 -15.75 17.97 -17.94
CA PHE A 75 -16.30 19.25 -18.33
C PHE A 75 -15.49 19.83 -19.48
N ALA A 76 -16.12 20.66 -20.28
CA ALA A 76 -15.41 21.65 -21.09
C ALA A 76 -15.01 22.80 -20.18
N CYS A 77 -13.71 23.06 -20.11
CA CYS A 77 -13.11 24.05 -19.23
C CYS A 77 -12.41 25.10 -20.09
N ALA A 78 -12.78 26.36 -19.90
CA ALA A 78 -12.08 27.48 -20.51
C ALA A 78 -10.71 27.66 -19.86
N PRO A 79 -9.63 27.92 -20.64
CA PRO A 79 -8.32 28.17 -20.08
C PRO A 79 -8.34 29.35 -19.10
N ASP A 80 -7.58 29.21 -18.01
CA ASP A 80 -7.38 30.24 -16.97
C ASP A 80 -8.67 30.70 -16.25
N GLY A 81 -9.77 29.92 -16.33
CA GLY A 81 -11.06 30.26 -15.74
C GLY A 81 -11.77 31.44 -16.42
N SER A 82 -11.40 31.75 -17.67
CA SER A 82 -12.05 32.81 -18.43
C SER A 82 -13.48 32.44 -18.85
N LEU A 83 -14.37 33.43 -18.93
CA LEU A 83 -15.72 33.19 -19.47
C LEU A 83 -15.67 33.18 -21.00
N VAL A 84 -16.07 32.06 -21.60
CA VAL A 84 -16.21 31.87 -23.04
C VAL A 84 -17.66 31.57 -23.40
N THR A 85 -18.05 31.83 -24.64
CA THR A 85 -19.38 31.48 -25.16
C THR A 85 -19.36 30.18 -25.95
N GLU A 86 -18.19 29.76 -26.40
CA GLU A 86 -17.94 28.52 -27.13
C GLU A 86 -16.50 28.05 -26.92
N ILE A 87 -16.28 26.74 -26.93
CA ILE A 87 -14.96 26.12 -26.87
C ILE A 87 -15.00 24.72 -27.50
N ASP A 88 -13.91 24.35 -28.17
CA ASP A 88 -13.72 22.98 -28.63
C ASP A 88 -13.01 22.17 -27.55
N VAL A 89 -13.50 20.97 -27.27
CA VAL A 89 -12.81 19.97 -26.43
C VAL A 89 -12.45 18.77 -27.28
N SER A 90 -11.25 18.24 -27.09
CA SER A 90 -10.76 17.13 -27.91
C SER A 90 -10.13 16.05 -27.05
N ILE A 91 -10.36 14.80 -27.43
CA ILE A 91 -9.61 13.65 -26.93
C ILE A 91 -9.09 12.88 -28.14
N GLY A 92 -7.77 12.82 -28.26
CA GLY A 92 -7.05 12.08 -29.28
C GLY A 92 -6.42 10.82 -28.72
N LEU A 93 -6.51 9.72 -29.47
CA LEU A 93 -5.79 8.47 -29.25
C LEU A 93 -4.90 8.23 -30.46
N ASP A 94 -3.58 8.38 -30.28
CA ASP A 94 -2.58 8.34 -31.35
C ASP A 94 -2.91 9.29 -32.55
N LYS A 95 -3.50 8.77 -33.63
CA LYS A 95 -3.80 9.54 -34.86
C LYS A 95 -5.28 9.92 -35.03
N GLU A 96 -6.16 9.32 -34.24
CA GLU A 96 -7.60 9.56 -34.30
C GLU A 96 -7.98 10.55 -33.20
N THR A 97 -8.83 11.53 -33.51
CA THR A 97 -9.24 12.56 -32.55
C THR A 97 -10.73 12.82 -32.63
N LYS A 98 -11.39 12.75 -31.48
CA LYS A 98 -12.79 13.14 -31.33
C LYS A 98 -12.85 14.54 -30.75
N THR A 99 -13.39 15.48 -31.52
CA THR A 99 -13.57 16.87 -31.10
C THR A 99 -15.05 17.20 -30.97
N LEU A 100 -15.44 17.72 -29.82
CA LEU A 100 -16.77 18.23 -29.54
C LEU A 100 -16.72 19.76 -29.52
N HIS A 101 -17.66 20.38 -30.22
CA HIS A 101 -17.89 21.82 -30.16
C HIS A 101 -18.91 22.10 -29.05
N VAL A 102 -18.48 22.82 -28.02
CA VAL A 102 -19.28 23.13 -26.83
C VAL A 102 -19.66 24.60 -26.85
N VAL A 103 -20.96 24.87 -26.84
CA VAL A 103 -21.53 26.21 -26.94
C VAL A 103 -22.38 26.47 -25.69
N GLY A 104 -22.38 27.71 -25.22
CA GLY A 104 -23.22 28.15 -24.11
C GLY A 104 -24.70 27.83 -24.35
N ASP A 105 -25.47 27.75 -23.27
CA ASP A 105 -26.90 27.45 -23.36
C ASP A 105 -27.62 28.51 -24.21
N ARG A 106 -28.49 28.02 -25.11
CA ARG A 106 -29.22 28.80 -26.11
C ARG A 106 -30.62 28.26 -26.30
N GLU A 107 -31.53 29.13 -26.70
CA GLU A 107 -32.91 28.78 -27.00
C GLU A 107 -33.36 29.43 -28.31
N TRP A 108 -34.41 28.88 -28.90
CA TRP A 108 -35.12 29.50 -30.01
C TRP A 108 -36.03 30.64 -29.50
N VAL A 109 -36.03 31.79 -30.17
CA VAL A 109 -36.86 32.95 -29.82
C VAL A 109 -37.63 33.47 -31.03
N ALA A 110 -38.85 33.94 -30.81
CA ALA A 110 -39.69 34.54 -31.84
C ALA A 110 -39.39 36.04 -31.97
N GLU A 111 -39.12 36.52 -33.18
CA GLU A 111 -38.88 37.93 -33.45
C GLU A 111 -40.17 38.68 -33.84
N ARG A 112 -40.15 40.01 -33.69
CA ARG A 112 -41.24 40.90 -34.16
C ARG A 112 -41.36 40.84 -35.68
N GLY A 113 -42.16 39.90 -36.17
CA GLY A 113 -42.36 39.64 -37.60
C GLY A 113 -42.67 38.18 -37.93
N GLY A 114 -42.59 37.26 -36.96
CA GLY A 114 -42.87 35.83 -37.16
C GLY A 114 -41.67 35.01 -37.64
N SER A 115 -40.47 35.60 -37.73
CA SER A 115 -39.20 34.88 -37.85
C SER A 115 -38.79 34.27 -36.52
N ILE A 116 -38.06 33.15 -36.57
CA ILE A 116 -37.44 32.50 -35.40
C ILE A 116 -35.93 32.73 -35.50
N SER A 117 -35.29 33.09 -34.39
CA SER A 117 -33.84 33.21 -34.27
C SER A 117 -33.33 32.50 -33.00
N VAL A 118 -32.01 32.42 -32.83
CA VAL A 118 -31.36 31.78 -31.67
C VAL A 118 -30.83 32.87 -30.75
N THR A 119 -30.97 32.70 -29.44
CA THR A 119 -30.34 33.61 -28.46
C THR A 119 -28.81 33.59 -28.58
N ASP A 120 -28.16 34.67 -28.13
CA ASP A 120 -26.71 34.65 -27.91
C ASP A 120 -26.36 33.53 -26.90
N PRO A 121 -25.22 32.81 -27.08
CA PRO A 121 -24.81 31.79 -26.14
C PRO A 121 -24.50 32.36 -24.75
N SER A 122 -25.00 31.72 -23.72
CA SER A 122 -24.68 32.09 -22.33
C SER A 122 -23.19 31.86 -22.03
N PRO A 123 -22.44 32.84 -21.48
CA PRO A 123 -21.04 32.65 -21.12
C PRO A 123 -20.87 31.60 -20.02
N PHE A 124 -19.80 30.80 -20.09
CA PHE A 124 -19.42 29.80 -19.10
C PHE A 124 -17.90 29.72 -18.98
N ASP A 125 -17.41 29.35 -17.79
CA ASP A 125 -16.01 28.93 -17.55
C ASP A 125 -15.89 27.39 -17.54
N LYS A 126 -16.98 26.70 -17.16
CA LYS A 126 -17.08 25.25 -17.09
C LYS A 126 -18.46 24.75 -17.53
N MET A 127 -18.51 23.80 -18.47
CA MET A 127 -19.75 23.19 -18.96
C MET A 127 -19.68 21.65 -18.88
N PRO A 128 -20.62 20.95 -18.22
CA PRO A 128 -20.58 19.50 -18.11
C PRO A 128 -20.78 18.82 -19.46
N ILE A 129 -19.96 17.81 -19.77
CA ILE A 129 -20.08 17.01 -20.99
C ILE A 129 -20.87 15.75 -20.68
N ASN A 130 -22.16 15.76 -21.01
CA ASN A 130 -23.06 14.63 -20.73
C ASN A 130 -24.18 14.53 -21.79
N PRO A 131 -24.92 13.40 -21.84
CA PRO A 131 -25.99 13.20 -22.81
C PRO A 131 -27.10 14.25 -22.73
N ALA A 132 -27.38 14.83 -21.56
CA ALA A 132 -28.44 15.82 -21.39
C ALA A 132 -28.17 17.15 -22.10
N LYS A 133 -26.89 17.51 -22.26
CA LYS A 133 -26.47 18.71 -23.00
C LYS A 133 -26.27 18.48 -24.50
N ALA A 134 -26.22 17.22 -24.94
CA ALA A 134 -26.07 16.82 -26.34
C ALA A 134 -27.42 16.82 -27.10
N PHE A 135 -27.37 16.69 -28.42
CA PHE A 135 -28.57 16.61 -29.25
C PHE A 135 -29.47 15.44 -28.83
N GLY A 136 -30.77 15.70 -28.68
CA GLY A 136 -31.75 14.70 -28.28
C GLY A 136 -33.05 15.32 -27.79
N GLY A 137 -33.82 14.53 -27.05
CA GLY A 137 -35.09 14.94 -26.46
C GLY A 137 -36.02 13.74 -26.27
N VAL A 138 -37.08 13.89 -25.48
CA VAL A 138 -37.95 12.78 -25.03
C VAL A 138 -38.43 11.87 -26.17
N ASP A 139 -38.68 12.42 -27.36
CA ASP A 139 -39.16 11.69 -28.54
C ASP A 139 -38.01 11.22 -29.49
N PHE A 140 -36.75 11.50 -29.15
CA PHE A 140 -35.56 11.10 -29.90
C PHE A 140 -34.95 9.82 -29.34
N LYS A 141 -35.07 8.73 -30.09
CA LYS A 141 -34.73 7.37 -29.62
C LYS A 141 -33.26 7.17 -29.25
N ASP A 142 -32.35 7.91 -29.87
CA ASP A 142 -30.90 7.70 -29.70
C ASP A 142 -30.32 8.52 -28.53
N ASN A 143 -31.07 9.50 -28.02
CA ASN A 143 -30.74 10.23 -26.80
C ASN A 143 -31.99 10.89 -26.18
N PRO A 144 -32.83 10.12 -25.45
CA PRO A 144 -34.06 10.65 -24.86
C PRO A 144 -33.83 11.75 -23.81
N ALA A 145 -32.65 11.77 -23.19
CA ALA A 145 -32.29 12.73 -22.14
C ALA A 145 -31.76 14.06 -22.69
N GLY A 146 -31.41 14.13 -23.98
CA GLY A 146 -30.81 15.31 -24.61
C GLY A 146 -31.77 16.45 -24.89
N GLN A 147 -31.28 17.45 -25.63
CA GLN A 147 -32.01 18.68 -25.97
C GLN A 147 -31.85 19.03 -27.47
N GLY A 148 -32.78 19.81 -28.02
CA GLY A 148 -32.73 20.29 -29.41
C GLY A 148 -33.59 19.55 -30.44
N HIS A 149 -33.98 18.30 -30.21
CA HIS A 149 -34.88 17.60 -31.11
C HIS A 149 -36.33 18.07 -30.92
N TRP A 150 -36.95 18.53 -32.00
CA TRP A 150 -38.30 19.13 -32.01
C TRP A 150 -39.22 18.43 -33.00
N GLN A 151 -40.33 17.83 -32.53
CA GLN A 151 -41.32 17.13 -33.36
C GLN A 151 -42.74 17.73 -33.34
N LYS A 152 -43.01 18.76 -32.52
CA LYS A 152 -44.38 19.30 -32.36
C LYS A 152 -44.72 20.35 -33.42
N LYS A 153 -45.96 20.31 -33.93
CA LYS A 153 -46.56 21.45 -34.66
C LYS A 153 -46.92 22.57 -33.66
N GLY A 154 -46.08 23.59 -33.57
CA GLY A 154 -46.23 24.76 -32.70
C GLY A 154 -45.00 25.69 -32.77
N GLU A 155 -45.03 26.83 -32.07
CA GLU A 155 -43.90 27.78 -32.01
C GLU A 155 -42.73 27.15 -31.23
N ALA A 156 -41.54 27.12 -31.83
CA ALA A 156 -40.31 26.62 -31.20
C ALA A 156 -39.79 27.54 -30.08
N GLU A 157 -40.53 28.58 -29.72
CA GLU A 157 -40.13 29.63 -28.77
C GLU A 157 -39.83 29.06 -27.38
N ASN A 158 -38.70 29.46 -26.80
CA ASN A 158 -38.14 29.01 -25.53
C ASN A 158 -37.76 27.50 -25.50
N TYR A 159 -37.50 26.89 -26.67
CA TYR A 159 -37.01 25.52 -26.72
C TYR A 159 -35.47 25.49 -26.77
N PRO A 160 -34.80 24.70 -25.90
CA PRO A 160 -33.34 24.67 -25.81
C PRO A 160 -32.67 23.98 -27.00
N LEU A 161 -31.52 24.52 -27.41
CA LEU A 161 -30.62 23.92 -28.39
C LEU A 161 -29.56 23.05 -27.66
N PRO A 162 -28.95 22.06 -28.35
CA PRO A 162 -27.81 21.34 -27.78
C PRO A 162 -26.65 22.29 -27.53
N SER A 163 -26.00 22.06 -26.40
CA SER A 163 -24.78 22.75 -25.98
C SER A 163 -23.55 21.96 -26.43
N ILE A 164 -23.70 20.68 -26.81
CA ILE A 164 -22.61 19.80 -27.24
C ILE A 164 -22.95 19.17 -28.59
N MET A 165 -22.05 19.31 -29.56
CA MET A 165 -22.17 18.79 -30.92
C MET A 165 -20.81 18.30 -31.41
N TYR A 166 -20.77 17.51 -32.49
CA TYR A 166 -19.51 17.22 -33.16
C TYR A 166 -18.93 18.48 -33.81
N ALA A 167 -17.60 18.57 -33.87
CA ALA A 167 -16.95 19.67 -34.59
C ALA A 167 -17.40 19.69 -36.06
N GLY A 168 -18.05 20.78 -36.47
CA GLY A 168 -18.58 20.99 -37.82
C GLY A 168 -20.09 20.81 -37.96
N ASP A 169 -20.75 20.17 -36.99
CA ASP A 169 -22.22 20.10 -36.95
C ASP A 169 -22.81 21.49 -36.69
N LYS A 170 -23.93 21.80 -37.34
CA LYS A 170 -24.67 23.05 -37.16
C LYS A 170 -26.16 22.80 -37.19
N ILE A 171 -26.87 23.46 -36.29
CA ILE A 171 -28.33 23.60 -36.31
C ILE A 171 -28.62 25.02 -36.79
N ILE A 172 -29.23 25.13 -37.97
CA ILE A 172 -29.53 26.40 -38.64
C ILE A 172 -31.01 26.73 -38.48
N GLU A 173 -31.89 25.72 -38.54
CA GLU A 173 -33.34 25.90 -38.42
C GLU A 173 -34.00 24.86 -37.50
N PRO A 174 -35.19 25.17 -36.92
CA PRO A 174 -35.93 24.21 -36.13
C PRO A 174 -36.28 22.95 -36.93
N GLY A 175 -35.85 21.79 -36.45
CA GLY A 175 -36.08 20.50 -37.10
C GLY A 175 -34.84 19.87 -37.74
N ASP A 176 -33.70 20.57 -37.78
CA ASP A 176 -32.41 19.96 -38.13
C ASP A 176 -32.10 18.79 -37.18
N ILE A 177 -31.55 17.71 -37.73
CA ILE A 177 -31.21 16.48 -36.99
C ILE A 177 -29.71 16.24 -37.12
N ILE A 178 -29.02 16.16 -35.99
CA ILE A 178 -27.61 15.78 -35.88
C ILE A 178 -27.46 14.57 -34.95
N LEU A 179 -26.26 14.00 -34.87
CA LEU A 179 -25.98 12.88 -33.96
C LEU A 179 -25.69 13.40 -32.53
N PRO A 180 -26.16 12.71 -31.47
CA PRO A 180 -25.75 13.02 -30.10
C PRO A 180 -24.24 12.82 -29.94
N ALA A 181 -23.55 13.82 -29.40
CA ALA A 181 -22.09 13.80 -29.24
C ALA A 181 -21.70 13.97 -27.77
N TYR A 182 -20.97 13.01 -27.19
CA TYR A 182 -20.42 13.07 -25.84
C TYR A 182 -19.30 12.02 -25.68
N PHE A 183 -18.62 11.97 -24.52
CA PHE A 183 -17.55 10.98 -24.26
C PHE A 183 -17.95 9.86 -23.30
N GLY A 184 -19.01 10.04 -22.52
CA GLY A 184 -19.49 9.10 -21.52
C GLY A 184 -20.23 7.88 -22.09
N PRO A 185 -20.71 6.98 -21.21
CA PRO A 185 -21.35 5.74 -21.62
C PRO A 185 -22.73 5.98 -22.26
N GLN A 186 -23.06 5.18 -23.27
CA GLN A 186 -24.38 5.12 -23.88
C GLN A 186 -25.36 4.34 -23.00
N ASP A 187 -26.62 4.77 -22.97
CA ASP A 187 -27.69 4.07 -22.23
C ASP A 187 -27.86 2.64 -22.78
N VAL A 188 -28.00 1.67 -21.88
CA VAL A 188 -28.22 0.25 -22.22
C VAL A 188 -29.53 0.03 -22.99
N MET A 189 -30.53 0.88 -22.76
CA MET A 189 -31.86 0.81 -23.37
C MET A 189 -31.92 1.36 -24.80
N LEU A 190 -30.80 1.88 -25.36
CA LEU A 190 -30.78 2.38 -26.73
C LEU A 190 -31.16 1.27 -27.74
N PRO A 191 -31.98 1.57 -28.77
CA PRO A 191 -32.44 0.54 -29.72
C PRO A 191 -31.32 -0.22 -30.44
N GLU A 192 -30.20 0.45 -30.76
CA GLU A 192 -29.01 -0.19 -31.33
C GLU A 192 -28.43 -1.27 -30.42
N ARG A 193 -28.36 -1.00 -29.10
CA ARG A 193 -27.88 -1.95 -28.09
C ARG A 193 -28.91 -3.04 -27.86
N GLN A 194 -30.19 -2.71 -27.72
CA GLN A 194 -31.25 -3.70 -27.49
C GLN A 194 -31.35 -4.74 -28.62
N ARG A 195 -31.04 -4.38 -29.88
CA ARG A 195 -30.95 -5.36 -30.98
C ARG A 195 -29.84 -6.41 -30.82
N ARG A 196 -28.88 -6.17 -29.94
CA ARG A 196 -27.75 -7.06 -29.62
C ARG A 196 -28.00 -7.91 -28.37
N ALA A 197 -29.06 -7.64 -27.62
CA ALA A 197 -29.40 -8.34 -26.40
C ALA A 197 -29.82 -9.81 -26.63
N GLY A 198 -30.08 -10.21 -27.87
CA GLY A 198 -30.57 -11.54 -28.22
C GLY A 198 -32.05 -11.73 -27.89
N THR A 199 -32.53 -12.96 -28.08
CA THR A 199 -33.95 -13.32 -27.98
C THR A 199 -34.25 -14.05 -26.67
N TYR A 200 -35.04 -13.42 -25.79
CA TYR A 200 -35.48 -13.99 -24.51
C TYR A 200 -36.92 -14.53 -24.61
N ASP A 201 -37.09 -15.69 -25.22
CA ASP A 201 -38.38 -16.36 -25.40
C ASP A 201 -38.50 -17.64 -24.54
N GLN A 202 -39.58 -18.42 -24.75
CA GLN A 202 -39.80 -19.68 -24.05
C GLN A 202 -38.68 -20.70 -24.29
N ASN A 203 -38.07 -20.70 -25.49
CA ASN A 203 -36.98 -21.61 -25.80
C ASN A 203 -35.74 -21.24 -24.97
N TRP A 204 -35.39 -19.95 -24.87
CA TRP A 204 -34.33 -19.50 -23.96
C TRP A 204 -34.60 -19.92 -22.50
N ALA A 205 -35.84 -19.75 -22.02
CA ALA A 205 -36.22 -20.12 -20.65
C ALA A 205 -36.06 -21.63 -20.37
N GLU A 206 -36.25 -22.47 -21.39
CA GLU A 206 -36.15 -23.93 -21.29
C GLU A 206 -34.73 -24.47 -21.52
N THR A 207 -33.92 -23.82 -22.37
CA THR A 207 -32.62 -24.37 -22.81
C THR A 207 -31.40 -23.60 -22.32
N SER A 208 -31.54 -22.31 -22.04
CA SER A 208 -30.39 -21.41 -21.88
C SER A 208 -30.38 -20.69 -20.53
N PHE A 209 -31.53 -20.51 -19.88
CA PHE A 209 -31.62 -19.95 -18.53
C PHE A 209 -30.78 -20.77 -17.54
N PRO A 210 -29.96 -20.13 -16.66
CA PRO A 210 -29.87 -18.69 -16.38
C PRO A 210 -28.82 -17.92 -17.20
N GLY A 211 -28.26 -18.51 -18.26
CA GLY A 211 -27.30 -17.87 -19.17
C GLY A 211 -27.93 -16.93 -20.20
N LEU A 212 -27.08 -16.33 -21.02
CA LEU A 212 -27.46 -15.44 -22.13
C LEU A 212 -28.02 -16.24 -23.32
N PRO A 213 -28.91 -15.65 -24.13
CA PRO A 213 -29.38 -16.24 -25.38
C PRO A 213 -28.25 -16.62 -26.35
N ASP A 214 -28.49 -17.65 -27.16
CA ASP A 214 -27.51 -18.13 -28.14
C ASP A 214 -27.20 -17.11 -29.24
N ASP A 215 -28.14 -16.22 -29.55
CA ASP A 215 -28.02 -15.11 -30.50
C ASP A 215 -27.56 -13.79 -29.85
N PHE A 216 -27.23 -13.80 -28.55
CA PHE A 216 -26.68 -12.63 -27.85
C PHE A 216 -25.36 -12.19 -28.50
N ASP A 217 -25.29 -10.91 -28.86
CA ASP A 217 -24.12 -10.29 -29.46
C ASP A 217 -23.33 -9.52 -28.40
N GLN A 218 -22.10 -9.96 -28.16
CA GLN A 218 -21.21 -9.42 -27.14
C GLN A 218 -20.95 -7.90 -27.28
N ARG A 219 -21.12 -7.33 -28.48
CA ARG A 219 -21.06 -5.87 -28.70
C ARG A 219 -22.18 -5.10 -27.97
N PHE A 220 -23.12 -5.80 -27.32
CA PHE A 220 -24.05 -5.22 -26.36
C PHE A 220 -23.34 -4.53 -25.19
N PHE A 221 -22.19 -5.07 -24.74
CA PHE A 221 -21.44 -4.57 -23.58
C PHE A 221 -20.51 -3.39 -23.89
N GLN A 222 -20.41 -2.97 -25.16
CA GLN A 222 -19.72 -1.72 -25.50
C GLN A 222 -20.55 -0.56 -24.97
N ALA A 223 -19.96 0.23 -24.08
CA ALA A 223 -20.59 1.42 -23.52
C ALA A 223 -20.23 2.69 -24.31
N ALA A 224 -19.08 2.73 -24.98
CA ALA A 224 -18.64 3.90 -25.71
C ALA A 224 -19.34 4.06 -27.08
N GLN A 225 -19.43 5.29 -27.59
CA GLN A 225 -19.88 5.55 -28.96
C GLN A 225 -18.91 4.92 -29.99
N ALA A 226 -19.36 4.66 -31.21
CA ALA A 226 -18.59 3.90 -32.21
C ALA A 226 -17.22 4.51 -32.56
N ASP A 227 -17.10 5.83 -32.48
CA ASP A 227 -15.87 6.61 -32.71
C ASP A 227 -14.88 6.56 -31.53
N GLN A 228 -15.27 5.92 -30.43
CA GLN A 228 -14.45 5.67 -29.24
C GLN A 228 -14.13 4.19 -29.04
N GLN A 229 -14.42 3.35 -30.04
CA GLN A 229 -14.13 1.92 -30.04
C GLN A 229 -12.98 1.61 -31.01
N ILE A 230 -12.09 0.73 -30.59
CA ILE A 230 -10.95 0.25 -31.39
C ILE A 230 -11.13 -1.24 -31.69
N GLU A 231 -10.81 -1.68 -32.90
CA GLU A 231 -11.02 -3.08 -33.33
C GLU A 231 -10.22 -4.10 -32.50
N SER A 232 -9.14 -3.67 -31.88
CA SER A 232 -8.30 -4.47 -30.97
C SER A 232 -8.40 -3.99 -29.52
N PHE A 233 -7.76 -4.69 -28.59
CA PHE A 233 -7.57 -4.22 -27.22
C PHE A 233 -6.31 -3.35 -27.10
N PHE A 234 -6.21 -2.62 -25.98
CA PHE A 234 -5.07 -1.75 -25.72
C PHE A 234 -3.81 -2.58 -25.45
N THR A 235 -2.72 -2.17 -26.07
CA THR A 235 -1.37 -2.71 -25.90
C THR A 235 -0.69 -2.21 -24.65
N GLY A 236 -1.16 -1.11 -24.07
CA GLY A 236 -0.68 -0.50 -22.84
C GLY A 236 0.37 0.59 -23.05
N SER A 237 0.66 0.99 -24.29
CA SER A 237 1.62 2.06 -24.63
C SER A 237 1.00 3.22 -25.41
N GLU A 238 -0.31 3.18 -25.61
CA GLU A 238 -1.06 4.22 -26.30
C GLU A 238 -0.94 5.58 -25.59
N THR A 239 -1.01 6.67 -26.36
CA THR A 239 -0.99 8.03 -25.79
C THR A 239 -2.30 8.75 -26.08
N PHE A 240 -2.89 9.30 -25.01
CA PHE A 240 -4.05 10.16 -25.06
C PHE A 240 -3.63 11.63 -24.98
N HIS A 241 -4.16 12.44 -25.88
CA HIS A 241 -4.07 13.91 -25.86
C HIS A 241 -5.44 14.46 -25.52
N ILE A 242 -5.54 15.28 -24.49
CA ILE A 242 -6.81 15.81 -23.98
C ILE A 242 -6.71 17.32 -23.92
N GLU A 243 -7.62 18.02 -24.59
CA GLU A 243 -7.61 19.49 -24.64
C GLU A 243 -8.88 20.09 -24.01
N ASN A 244 -8.70 21.18 -23.27
CA ASN A 244 -9.75 22.02 -22.68
C ASN A 244 -10.73 21.26 -21.76
N MET A 245 -10.25 20.25 -21.02
CA MET A 245 -11.06 19.48 -20.06
C MET A 245 -10.58 19.59 -18.60
N HIS A 246 -9.61 20.45 -18.32
CA HIS A 246 -9.10 20.74 -16.98
C HIS A 246 -9.05 22.26 -16.74
N PRO A 247 -9.37 22.76 -15.52
CA PRO A 247 -9.37 24.20 -15.24
C PRO A 247 -7.99 24.84 -15.38
N ASP A 248 -6.94 24.14 -14.95
CA ASP A 248 -5.57 24.68 -14.90
C ASP A 248 -4.69 24.27 -16.10
N PHE A 249 -5.14 23.29 -16.89
CA PHE A 249 -4.32 22.73 -17.99
C PHE A 249 -5.11 22.75 -19.28
N ARG A 250 -4.59 23.52 -20.25
CA ARG A 250 -5.16 23.56 -21.60
C ARG A 250 -5.01 22.22 -22.32
N GLU A 251 -3.86 21.57 -22.15
CA GLU A 251 -3.56 20.25 -22.72
C GLU A 251 -3.08 19.34 -21.59
N GLN A 252 -3.62 18.13 -21.55
CA GLN A 252 -3.14 17.02 -20.72
C GLN A 252 -2.74 15.87 -21.63
N ILE A 253 -1.64 15.19 -21.28
CA ILE A 253 -1.14 14.03 -22.01
C ILE A 253 -1.07 12.86 -21.03
N LEU A 254 -1.65 11.72 -21.43
CA LEU A 254 -1.52 10.46 -20.72
C LEU A 254 -0.92 9.42 -21.66
N THR A 255 0.31 8.98 -21.40
CA THR A 255 0.84 7.76 -22.00
C THR A 255 0.54 6.59 -21.06
N LEU A 256 -0.12 5.56 -21.58
CA LEU A 256 -0.40 4.36 -20.79
C LEU A 256 0.92 3.72 -20.29
N PRO A 257 0.93 3.18 -19.07
CA PRO A 257 2.19 2.93 -18.35
C PRO A 257 2.97 1.70 -18.81
N GLY A 258 2.48 0.99 -19.82
CA GLY A 258 3.08 -0.24 -20.31
C GLY A 258 2.97 -1.38 -19.32
N ILE A 259 1.77 -1.60 -18.76
CA ILE A 259 1.50 -2.70 -17.83
C ILE A 259 0.87 -3.90 -18.53
N ARG A 260 1.29 -5.10 -18.12
CA ARG A 260 0.71 -6.39 -18.50
C ARG A 260 -0.09 -6.91 -17.32
N SER A 261 -1.41 -7.01 -17.47
CA SER A 261 -2.25 -7.72 -16.51
C SER A 261 -2.03 -9.23 -16.62
N ARG A 262 -1.98 -9.90 -15.48
CA ARG A 262 -1.84 -11.36 -15.34
C ARG A 262 -2.82 -11.82 -14.28
N ALA A 263 -3.59 -12.86 -14.55
CA ALA A 263 -4.40 -13.52 -13.53
C ALA A 263 -4.25 -15.03 -13.69
N PHE A 264 -4.33 -15.75 -12.57
CA PHE A 264 -4.18 -17.20 -12.55
C PHE A 264 -5.17 -17.82 -11.59
N ILE A 265 -5.65 -19.02 -11.90
CA ILE A 265 -6.53 -19.79 -11.04
C ILE A 265 -5.92 -21.13 -10.70
N THR A 266 -6.14 -21.54 -9.45
CA THR A 266 -5.97 -22.92 -9.02
C THR A 266 -7.33 -23.61 -9.11
N ILE A 267 -7.45 -24.59 -10.01
CA ILE A 267 -8.73 -25.23 -10.34
C ILE A 267 -8.67 -26.75 -10.12
N ASN A 268 -9.74 -27.31 -9.58
CA ASN A 268 -9.93 -28.71 -9.24
C ASN A 268 -11.15 -29.26 -9.97
N ARG A 269 -10.94 -29.66 -11.23
CA ARG A 269 -11.99 -30.17 -12.12
C ARG A 269 -12.33 -31.62 -11.82
N SER A 270 -13.61 -31.98 -11.97
CA SER A 270 -14.06 -33.34 -11.68
C SER A 270 -13.32 -34.38 -12.52
N GLY A 271 -12.68 -35.35 -11.86
CA GLY A 271 -11.92 -36.43 -12.51
C GLY A 271 -10.58 -36.01 -13.13
N LYS A 272 -10.05 -34.82 -12.82
CA LYS A 272 -8.71 -34.36 -13.25
C LYS A 272 -7.84 -34.01 -12.05
N GLU A 273 -6.53 -33.98 -12.26
CA GLU A 273 -5.60 -33.45 -11.26
C GLU A 273 -5.77 -31.93 -11.12
N LYS A 274 -5.56 -31.43 -9.90
CA LYS A 274 -5.57 -30.00 -9.59
C LYS A 274 -4.53 -29.28 -10.46
N SER A 275 -4.94 -28.22 -11.15
CA SER A 275 -4.08 -27.47 -12.07
C SER A 275 -3.98 -25.99 -11.67
N PHE A 276 -2.90 -25.35 -12.10
CA PHE A 276 -2.70 -23.91 -11.99
C PHE A 276 -2.62 -23.31 -13.40
N GLU A 277 -3.60 -22.48 -13.75
CA GLU A 277 -3.85 -22.02 -15.12
C GLU A 277 -3.83 -20.50 -15.20
N GLU A 278 -3.18 -19.95 -16.23
CA GLU A 278 -3.19 -18.52 -16.52
C GLU A 278 -4.49 -18.15 -17.25
N ILE A 279 -5.18 -17.13 -16.75
CA ILE A 279 -6.29 -16.48 -17.43
C ILE A 279 -5.69 -15.50 -18.45
N PRO A 280 -5.99 -15.62 -19.75
CA PRO A 280 -5.58 -14.64 -20.74
C PRO A 280 -6.27 -13.30 -20.46
N MET A 281 -5.51 -12.32 -19.97
CA MET A 281 -5.97 -10.98 -19.65
C MET A 281 -5.67 -10.01 -20.80
N ALA A 282 -6.54 -9.01 -21.00
CA ALA A 282 -6.31 -7.89 -21.89
C ALA A 282 -6.94 -6.61 -21.32
N THR A 283 -6.32 -5.45 -21.61
CA THR A 283 -6.89 -4.14 -21.30
C THR A 283 -7.90 -3.78 -22.39
N ASP A 284 -9.19 -3.79 -22.07
CA ASP A 284 -10.25 -3.55 -23.05
C ASP A 284 -10.97 -2.20 -22.84
N THR A 285 -10.78 -1.53 -21.69
CA THR A 285 -11.43 -0.25 -21.39
C THR A 285 -10.45 0.72 -20.74
N VAL A 286 -10.41 1.95 -21.26
CA VAL A 286 -9.75 3.11 -20.63
C VAL A 286 -10.78 4.18 -20.32
N TYR A 287 -10.99 4.50 -19.06
CA TYR A 287 -11.94 5.55 -18.64
C TYR A 287 -11.16 6.75 -18.08
N LEU A 288 -11.21 7.87 -18.79
CA LEU A 288 -10.52 9.10 -18.47
C LEU A 288 -11.37 10.01 -17.56
N PHE A 289 -10.73 10.59 -16.53
CA PHE A 289 -11.28 11.62 -15.64
C PHE A 289 -10.38 12.85 -15.70
N PRO A 290 -10.41 13.64 -16.80
CA PRO A 290 -9.44 14.72 -17.02
C PRO A 290 -9.42 15.76 -15.90
N GLY A 291 -10.59 16.06 -15.32
CA GLY A 291 -10.73 17.05 -14.24
C GLY A 291 -10.01 16.68 -12.93
N SER A 292 -9.77 15.40 -12.68
CA SER A 292 -8.92 14.93 -11.56
C SER A 292 -7.58 14.37 -12.03
N ALA A 293 -7.29 14.45 -13.34
CA ALA A 293 -6.09 13.91 -13.98
C ALA A 293 -5.84 12.41 -13.68
N ILE A 294 -6.90 11.60 -13.70
CA ILE A 294 -6.84 10.14 -13.43
C ILE A 294 -7.44 9.35 -14.60
N ALA A 295 -6.84 8.21 -14.94
CA ALA A 295 -7.40 7.21 -15.83
C ALA A 295 -7.65 5.90 -15.09
N VAL A 296 -8.77 5.26 -15.38
CA VAL A 296 -9.08 3.91 -14.92
C VAL A 296 -8.87 2.96 -16.07
N LEU A 297 -7.97 1.99 -15.89
CA LEU A 297 -7.72 0.92 -16.86
C LEU A 297 -8.42 -0.33 -16.36
N ILE A 298 -9.27 -0.91 -17.20
CA ILE A 298 -10.00 -2.15 -16.90
C ILE A 298 -9.45 -3.27 -17.77
N HIS A 299 -9.03 -4.34 -17.10
CA HIS A 299 -8.42 -5.51 -17.70
C HIS A 299 -9.35 -6.70 -17.53
N ARG A 300 -9.72 -7.38 -18.61
CA ARG A 300 -10.61 -8.54 -18.54
C ARG A 300 -9.95 -9.78 -19.12
N GLY A 301 -10.24 -10.92 -18.49
CA GLY A 301 -9.86 -12.23 -18.98
C GLY A 301 -10.96 -13.25 -18.71
N ARG A 302 -10.95 -14.33 -19.49
CA ARG A 302 -11.96 -15.39 -19.42
C ARG A 302 -11.30 -16.75 -19.34
N ILE A 303 -11.88 -17.63 -18.53
CA ILE A 303 -11.47 -19.03 -18.46
C ILE A 303 -12.68 -19.92 -18.24
N GLN A 304 -12.70 -21.08 -18.91
CA GLN A 304 -13.83 -22.01 -18.84
C GLN A 304 -13.84 -22.76 -17.50
N VAL A 305 -15.03 -22.84 -16.92
CA VAL A 305 -15.34 -23.45 -15.64
C VAL A 305 -16.49 -24.45 -15.80
N GLU A 306 -16.63 -25.37 -14.86
CA GLU A 306 -17.67 -26.40 -14.81
C GLU A 306 -18.98 -25.86 -14.22
N SER A 307 -18.89 -24.85 -13.35
CA SER A 307 -20.04 -24.35 -12.59
C SER A 307 -20.04 -22.82 -12.40
N MET A 308 -21.23 -22.22 -12.26
CA MET A 308 -21.36 -20.77 -12.02
C MET A 308 -21.02 -20.35 -10.59
N ASP A 309 -21.05 -21.30 -9.65
CA ASP A 309 -20.68 -21.11 -8.24
C ASP A 309 -19.16 -21.30 -8.01
N PHE A 310 -18.39 -21.57 -9.07
CA PHE A 310 -16.94 -21.69 -9.05
C PHE A 310 -16.42 -22.69 -8.00
N VAL A 311 -17.20 -23.74 -7.72
CA VAL A 311 -16.92 -24.72 -6.65
C VAL A 311 -15.57 -25.40 -6.84
N GLU A 312 -15.18 -25.60 -8.09
CA GLU A 312 -13.92 -26.15 -8.55
C GLU A 312 -12.73 -25.19 -8.37
N ILE A 313 -12.94 -23.90 -8.15
CA ILE A 313 -11.86 -22.92 -8.03
C ILE A 313 -11.43 -22.78 -6.56
N ASP A 314 -10.21 -23.21 -6.29
CA ASP A 314 -9.60 -23.13 -4.97
C ASP A 314 -9.13 -21.71 -4.67
N SER A 315 -8.39 -21.09 -5.61
CA SER A 315 -7.90 -19.73 -5.48
C SER A 315 -7.72 -19.01 -6.81
N ILE A 316 -7.72 -17.68 -6.76
CA ILE A 316 -7.37 -16.78 -7.87
C ILE A 316 -6.28 -15.82 -7.40
N ILE A 317 -5.29 -15.57 -8.25
CA ILE A 317 -4.21 -14.60 -8.00
C ILE A 317 -4.09 -13.63 -9.17
N GLY A 318 -4.20 -12.33 -8.87
CA GLY A 318 -4.00 -11.25 -9.84
C GLY A 318 -2.60 -10.64 -9.69
N ALA A 319 -2.02 -10.17 -10.79
CA ALA A 319 -0.76 -9.46 -10.80
C ALA A 319 -0.59 -8.54 -12.01
N PHE A 320 0.28 -7.54 -11.88
CA PHE A 320 0.77 -6.74 -12.99
C PHE A 320 2.27 -6.99 -13.23
N GLU A 321 2.73 -6.79 -14.46
CA GLU A 321 4.14 -6.76 -14.84
C GLU A 321 4.40 -5.57 -15.77
N TRP A 322 5.62 -5.03 -15.77
CA TRP A 322 6.00 -4.10 -16.83
C TRP A 322 6.12 -4.83 -18.18
N LEU A 323 5.58 -4.27 -19.25
CA LEU A 323 5.72 -4.79 -20.62
C LEU A 323 7.16 -4.78 -21.10
N LYS A 324 7.94 -3.77 -20.66
CA LYS A 324 9.39 -3.66 -20.92
C LYS A 324 10.20 -4.79 -20.29
N ASP A 325 9.67 -5.44 -19.25
CA ASP A 325 10.34 -6.52 -18.55
C ASP A 325 9.99 -7.87 -19.18
N LYS A 326 10.91 -8.82 -19.03
CA LYS A 326 10.67 -10.19 -19.47
C LYS A 326 9.49 -10.79 -18.69
N LYS A 327 8.49 -11.30 -19.42
CA LYS A 327 7.31 -12.00 -18.86
C LYS A 327 7.75 -13.04 -17.83
N ARG A 328 7.26 -12.93 -16.58
CA ARG A 328 7.57 -13.92 -15.55
C ARG A 328 6.85 -15.23 -15.88
N PRO A 329 7.50 -16.38 -15.66
CA PRO A 329 6.90 -17.67 -15.97
C PRO A 329 5.70 -17.95 -15.06
N VAL A 330 4.75 -18.77 -15.51
CA VAL A 330 3.59 -19.21 -14.70
C VAL A 330 4.03 -19.81 -13.37
N SER A 331 5.16 -20.54 -13.35
CA SER A 331 5.71 -21.14 -12.13
C SER A 331 6.09 -20.13 -11.06
N TYR A 332 6.45 -18.89 -11.42
CA TYR A 332 6.71 -17.83 -10.45
C TYR A 332 5.45 -17.52 -9.62
N TYR A 333 4.32 -17.33 -10.31
CA TYR A 333 3.05 -17.05 -9.65
C TYR A 333 2.46 -18.27 -8.93
N ALA A 334 2.79 -19.48 -9.39
CA ALA A 334 2.47 -20.70 -8.65
C ALA A 334 3.15 -20.67 -7.27
N SER A 335 4.45 -20.33 -7.21
CA SER A 335 5.18 -20.17 -5.95
C SER A 335 4.65 -19.02 -5.09
N CYS A 336 4.38 -17.85 -5.67
CA CYS A 336 3.78 -16.72 -4.94
C CYS A 336 2.42 -17.09 -4.33
N ARG A 337 1.63 -17.92 -5.01
CA ARG A 337 0.37 -18.45 -4.51
C ARG A 337 0.61 -19.48 -3.42
N ASP A 338 1.52 -20.43 -3.60
CA ASP A 338 1.83 -21.45 -2.58
C ASP A 338 2.32 -20.80 -1.26
N GLU A 339 3.17 -19.77 -1.32
CA GLU A 339 3.57 -18.99 -0.14
C GLU A 339 2.41 -18.26 0.54
N ARG A 340 1.41 -17.80 -0.22
CA ARG A 340 0.20 -17.14 0.33
C ARG A 340 -0.85 -18.15 0.79
N ASP A 341 -0.71 -19.41 0.41
CA ASP A 341 -1.59 -20.51 0.81
C ASP A 341 -1.11 -21.20 2.09
N ASP A 342 0.18 -21.11 2.38
CA ASP A 342 0.85 -21.76 3.50
C ASP A 342 0.67 -20.99 4.81
N ARG A 343 0.26 -21.69 5.88
CA ARG A 343 -0.13 -21.05 7.14
C ARG A 343 1.02 -20.34 7.86
N GLU A 344 2.27 -20.78 7.66
CA GLU A 344 3.43 -20.18 8.34
C GLU A 344 3.97 -18.96 7.56
N THR A 345 3.82 -18.96 6.24
CA THR A 345 4.41 -17.92 5.37
C THR A 345 3.39 -16.92 4.82
N ALA A 346 2.09 -17.23 4.84
CA ALA A 346 1.06 -16.40 4.23
C ALA A 346 0.98 -14.99 4.79
N ALA A 347 1.16 -14.83 6.10
CA ALA A 347 1.14 -13.54 6.79
C ALA A 347 2.17 -12.56 6.21
N GLN A 348 3.38 -13.05 5.96
CA GLN A 348 4.45 -12.25 5.41
C GLN A 348 4.35 -12.12 3.90
N ALA A 349 3.85 -13.15 3.20
CA ALA A 349 3.63 -13.12 1.76
C ALA A 349 2.58 -12.07 1.34
N ILE A 350 1.58 -11.78 2.19
CA ILE A 350 0.62 -10.68 1.96
C ILE A 350 1.34 -9.33 1.82
N LEU A 351 2.41 -9.11 2.56
CA LEU A 351 3.17 -7.86 2.58
C LEU A 351 4.14 -7.72 1.40
N LYS A 352 4.38 -8.80 0.63
CA LYS A 352 5.27 -8.80 -0.55
C LYS A 352 4.55 -8.24 -1.78
N VAL A 353 4.17 -6.97 -1.73
CA VAL A 353 3.39 -6.30 -2.80
C VAL A 353 4.12 -6.35 -4.16
N ALA A 354 5.45 -6.20 -4.16
CA ALA A 354 6.30 -6.22 -5.36
C ALA A 354 6.25 -7.53 -6.19
N GLU A 355 5.76 -8.62 -5.60
CA GLU A 355 5.59 -9.89 -6.32
C GLU A 355 4.40 -9.87 -7.28
N LEU A 356 3.34 -9.17 -6.88
CA LEU A 356 2.08 -9.07 -7.62
C LEU A 356 1.92 -7.72 -8.33
N TYR A 357 2.79 -6.75 -8.04
CA TYR A 357 2.76 -5.46 -8.69
C TYR A 357 4.20 -4.99 -9.00
N PRO A 358 4.49 -4.50 -10.21
CA PRO A 358 5.84 -4.14 -10.56
C PRO A 358 6.10 -2.70 -10.09
N GLU A 359 6.86 -2.52 -9.02
CA GLU A 359 7.22 -1.19 -8.53
C GLU A 359 8.31 -0.59 -9.43
N ARG A 360 8.11 0.65 -9.92
CA ARG A 360 9.24 1.49 -10.32
C ARG A 360 9.77 2.14 -9.06
N TRP A 361 10.90 1.63 -8.59
CA TRP A 361 11.69 2.30 -7.57
C TRP A 361 12.39 3.50 -8.24
N GLU A 362 11.76 4.68 -8.25
CA GLU A 362 12.51 5.85 -7.81
C GLU A 362 12.69 5.66 -6.30
N GLU A 363 13.90 5.86 -5.77
CA GLU A 363 14.10 5.86 -4.32
C GLU A 363 13.04 6.74 -3.66
N PRO A 364 12.09 6.19 -2.88
CA PRO A 364 11.42 6.98 -1.88
C PRO A 364 12.49 7.32 -0.83
N PRO A 365 12.39 8.47 -0.14
CA PRO A 365 13.26 8.74 0.99
C PRO A 365 13.21 7.56 1.95
N GLU A 366 14.37 6.94 2.20
CA GLU A 366 14.58 5.77 3.07
C GLU A 366 13.58 5.69 4.22
N LYS A 367 12.51 4.90 4.08
CA LYS A 367 11.58 4.47 5.15
C LYS A 367 10.45 3.63 4.53
N LEU A 368 10.68 2.33 4.31
CA LEU A 368 9.64 1.27 4.34
C LEU A 368 10.17 -0.13 3.94
N ALA A 369 11.28 -0.23 3.19
CA ALA A 369 11.79 -1.52 2.69
C ALA A 369 12.54 -2.40 3.71
N ASP A 370 12.79 -1.92 4.93
CA ASP A 370 13.51 -2.70 5.96
C ASP A 370 12.60 -3.43 6.96
N ILE A 371 11.27 -3.28 6.87
CA ILE A 371 10.37 -3.81 7.92
C ILE A 371 9.98 -5.28 7.69
N ILE A 372 10.15 -5.85 6.49
CA ILE A 372 9.58 -7.18 6.19
C ILE A 372 10.51 -8.00 5.29
N LYS A 373 11.49 -8.67 5.90
CA LYS A 373 12.08 -9.90 5.36
C LYS A 373 11.79 -11.05 6.31
N PRO A 374 11.06 -12.06 5.88
CA PRO A 374 11.14 -13.37 6.49
C PRO A 374 12.26 -14.20 5.90
N ARG A 375 12.89 -14.98 6.77
CA ARG A 375 13.76 -16.10 6.42
C ARG A 375 12.91 -17.20 5.77
N ASP A 376 13.28 -17.63 4.56
CA ASP A 376 12.69 -18.81 3.90
C ASP A 376 13.26 -20.11 4.53
N PRO A 377 12.41 -21.04 5.02
CA PRO A 377 12.83 -22.27 5.68
C PRO A 377 13.24 -23.47 4.78
N THR A 378 13.20 -23.42 3.44
CA THR A 378 13.39 -24.66 2.63
C THR A 378 14.36 -24.60 1.44
N LEU A 379 15.49 -23.92 1.65
CA LEU A 379 16.74 -24.14 0.90
C LEU A 379 17.26 -25.58 1.05
N THR A 380 16.93 -26.53 0.16
CA THR A 380 17.77 -27.76 0.07
C THR A 380 18.03 -28.39 -1.32
N ARG A 381 17.48 -27.95 -2.47
CA ARG A 381 17.85 -28.64 -3.75
C ARG A 381 18.07 -27.85 -5.04
N ASP A 382 17.61 -26.60 -5.14
CA ASP A 382 17.80 -25.81 -6.38
C ASP A 382 18.94 -24.77 -6.27
N GLY A 383 19.49 -24.59 -5.07
CA GLY A 383 20.67 -23.77 -4.83
C GLY A 383 21.94 -24.34 -5.46
N THR A 384 22.06 -25.67 -5.56
CA THR A 384 23.22 -26.37 -6.13
C THR A 384 23.36 -26.13 -7.63
N ASN A 385 22.27 -26.18 -8.41
CA ASN A 385 22.33 -25.97 -9.86
C ASN A 385 22.66 -24.52 -10.25
N LYS A 386 22.20 -23.54 -9.47
CA LYS A 386 22.56 -22.12 -9.66
C LYS A 386 24.00 -21.82 -9.21
N LEU A 387 24.47 -22.49 -8.14
CA LEU A 387 25.86 -22.42 -7.70
C LEU A 387 26.82 -23.05 -8.72
N ASP A 388 26.47 -24.18 -9.34
CA ASP A 388 27.30 -24.82 -10.37
C ASP A 388 27.41 -23.98 -11.66
N ALA A 389 26.32 -23.33 -12.07
CA ALA A 389 26.31 -22.42 -13.21
C ALA A 389 27.08 -21.12 -12.93
N LEU A 390 27.03 -20.61 -11.70
CA LEU A 390 27.82 -19.46 -11.26
C LEU A 390 29.29 -19.82 -11.08
N TRP A 391 29.58 -21.01 -10.57
CA TRP A 391 30.93 -21.56 -10.41
C TRP A 391 31.61 -21.78 -11.76
N GLY A 392 30.90 -22.31 -12.76
CA GLY A 392 31.42 -22.43 -14.13
C GLY A 392 31.80 -21.07 -14.75
N LYS A 393 31.03 -20.01 -14.46
CA LYS A 393 31.34 -18.65 -14.92
C LYS A 393 32.50 -18.02 -14.14
N TRP A 394 32.54 -18.23 -12.83
CA TRP A 394 33.61 -17.73 -11.94
C TRP A 394 34.95 -18.40 -12.23
N LYS A 395 34.96 -19.72 -12.40
CA LYS A 395 36.13 -20.52 -12.74
C LYS A 395 36.73 -20.10 -14.07
N ALA A 396 35.91 -19.77 -15.08
CA ALA A 396 36.39 -19.27 -16.37
C ALA A 396 37.09 -17.89 -16.27
N ILE A 397 36.65 -17.04 -15.33
CA ILE A 397 37.28 -15.72 -15.05
C ILE A 397 38.59 -15.94 -14.29
N LEU A 398 38.58 -16.83 -13.30
CA LEU A 398 39.75 -17.18 -12.49
C LEU A 398 40.85 -17.83 -13.34
N ASP A 399 40.49 -18.79 -14.21
CA ASP A 399 41.41 -19.47 -15.13
C ASP A 399 42.05 -18.49 -16.13
N LYS A 400 41.32 -17.45 -16.56
CA LYS A 400 41.88 -16.35 -17.36
C LYS A 400 42.88 -15.49 -16.59
N GLY A 401 42.58 -15.17 -15.32
CA GLY A 401 43.49 -14.43 -14.43
C GLY A 401 44.77 -15.21 -14.12
N LEU A 402 44.65 -16.51 -13.83
CA LEU A 402 45.79 -17.40 -13.58
C LEU A 402 46.68 -17.55 -14.83
N ALA A 403 46.08 -17.72 -16.01
CA ALA A 403 46.82 -17.78 -17.28
C ALA A 403 47.58 -16.49 -17.59
N SER A 404 47.00 -15.31 -17.30
CA SER A 404 47.68 -14.02 -17.46
C SER A 404 48.86 -13.81 -16.49
N SER A 405 48.95 -14.63 -15.43
CA SER A 405 50.00 -14.61 -14.42
C SER A 405 50.98 -15.80 -14.55
N GLY A 406 50.90 -16.58 -15.63
CA GLY A 406 51.78 -17.73 -15.87
C GLY A 406 51.53 -18.95 -14.99
N LEU A 407 50.37 -19.02 -14.30
CA LEU A 407 49.98 -20.13 -13.42
C LEU A 407 48.99 -21.08 -14.12
N PRO A 408 48.99 -22.38 -13.79
CA PRO A 408 48.09 -23.36 -14.40
C PRO A 408 46.62 -23.12 -14.00
N PRO A 409 45.65 -23.62 -14.77
CA PRO A 409 44.23 -23.51 -14.46
C PRO A 409 43.87 -24.12 -13.10
N TYR A 410 42.85 -23.58 -12.47
CA TYR A 410 42.42 -23.86 -11.10
C TYR A 410 42.33 -25.36 -10.77
N ASP A 411 41.77 -26.20 -11.66
CA ASP A 411 41.64 -27.64 -11.41
C ASP A 411 42.99 -28.38 -11.33
N GLN A 412 44.00 -27.92 -12.09
CA GLN A 412 45.35 -28.49 -12.02
C GLN A 412 46.11 -28.02 -10.78
N LEU A 413 45.82 -26.81 -10.31
CA LEU A 413 46.29 -26.27 -9.03
C LEU A 413 45.71 -27.06 -7.83
N VAL A 414 44.46 -27.51 -7.94
CA VAL A 414 43.79 -28.37 -6.95
C VAL A 414 44.27 -29.83 -7.04
N ALA A 415 44.42 -30.38 -8.24
CA ALA A 415 44.89 -31.76 -8.44
C ALA A 415 46.35 -31.96 -8.01
N SER A 416 47.21 -30.95 -8.17
CA SER A 416 48.61 -30.98 -7.70
C SER A 416 48.74 -30.89 -6.16
N ARG A 417 47.65 -30.63 -5.45
CA ARG A 417 47.60 -30.53 -3.98
C ARG A 417 46.83 -31.68 -3.29
N GLY A 418 46.53 -32.75 -4.02
CA GLY A 418 46.12 -34.02 -3.39
C GLY A 418 44.66 -34.11 -2.96
N GLY A 419 43.76 -33.33 -3.58
CA GLY A 419 42.35 -33.71 -3.77
C GLY A 419 41.59 -34.31 -2.58
N VAL A 420 41.59 -33.66 -1.42
CA VAL A 420 40.46 -33.63 -0.46
C VAL A 420 40.58 -32.30 0.31
N LEU A 421 39.50 -31.51 0.34
CA LEU A 421 39.35 -30.40 1.29
C LEU A 421 38.26 -30.83 2.28
N ASP A 422 38.68 -31.60 3.28
CA ASP A 422 37.89 -31.95 4.46
C ASP A 422 38.35 -30.99 5.57
N ASP A 423 37.70 -29.83 5.65
CA ASP A 423 37.48 -29.09 6.89
C ASP A 423 36.56 -27.89 6.60
N ASP A 424 35.36 -27.93 7.19
CA ASP A 424 34.28 -26.93 7.07
C ASP A 424 34.68 -25.51 7.54
N ALA A 425 35.89 -25.32 8.06
CA ALA A 425 36.37 -24.04 8.57
C ALA A 425 36.84 -23.06 7.47
N GLU A 426 37.44 -23.53 6.37
CA GLU A 426 38.01 -22.63 5.34
C GLU A 426 37.01 -22.26 4.22
N VAL A 427 36.08 -23.16 3.87
CA VAL A 427 34.95 -22.83 2.97
C VAL A 427 33.95 -21.91 3.68
N GLY A 428 33.80 -22.06 5.00
CA GLY A 428 33.10 -21.11 5.86
C GLY A 428 33.77 -19.73 5.90
N ALA A 429 35.10 -19.66 5.93
CA ALA A 429 35.85 -18.41 5.94
C ALA A 429 35.75 -17.63 4.61
N ILE A 430 35.74 -18.33 3.47
CA ILE A 430 35.61 -17.69 2.15
C ILE A 430 34.16 -17.21 1.89
N ARG A 431 33.15 -17.98 2.32
CA ARG A 431 31.73 -17.54 2.30
C ARG A 431 31.47 -16.37 3.25
N GLN A 432 32.05 -16.40 4.46
CA GLN A 432 31.98 -15.28 5.40
C GLN A 432 32.65 -14.02 4.88
N GLU A 433 33.81 -14.10 4.21
CA GLU A 433 34.51 -12.92 3.69
C GLU A 433 33.79 -12.30 2.47
N ILE A 434 33.11 -13.13 1.65
CA ILE A 434 32.28 -12.67 0.53
C ILE A 434 30.97 -12.02 1.03
N ASP A 435 30.40 -12.50 2.13
CA ASP A 435 29.21 -11.90 2.76
C ASP A 435 29.57 -10.67 3.63
N ARG A 436 30.79 -10.63 4.18
CA ARG A 436 31.36 -9.48 4.92
C ARG A 436 31.73 -8.30 4.04
N LEU A 437 32.17 -8.54 2.79
CA LEU A 437 32.45 -7.48 1.81
C LEU A 437 31.18 -6.89 1.18
N LYS A 438 30.00 -7.50 1.38
CA LYS A 438 28.74 -7.08 0.77
C LYS A 438 27.84 -6.21 1.67
N ASN A 439 27.99 -6.22 3.00
CA ASN A 439 26.97 -5.69 3.94
C ASN A 439 27.48 -4.74 5.07
N ASN A 440 28.38 -3.78 4.80
CA ASN A 440 28.87 -2.67 5.70
C ASN A 440 29.75 -3.06 6.91
N PRO A 441 30.33 -2.12 7.70
CA PRO A 441 31.38 -1.09 7.50
C PRO A 441 32.69 -1.43 8.30
N MET A 442 33.64 -0.50 8.46
CA MET A 442 34.98 -0.73 9.07
C MET A 442 34.95 -1.26 10.53
N PRO A 443 35.86 -2.19 10.91
CA PRO A 443 36.00 -2.68 12.29
C PRO A 443 36.59 -1.63 13.25
N THR A 444 36.25 -1.72 14.54
CA THR A 444 36.67 -0.75 15.56
C THR A 444 38.16 -0.89 15.94
N ALA A 445 38.78 0.20 16.41
CA ALA A 445 40.21 0.23 16.79
C ALA A 445 40.59 -0.81 17.86
N LYS A 446 39.64 -1.23 18.69
CA LYS A 446 39.82 -2.27 19.72
C LYS A 446 39.84 -3.68 19.12
N GLU A 447 39.00 -3.96 18.13
CA GLU A 447 38.92 -5.26 17.44
C GLU A 447 40.13 -5.54 16.52
N LEU A 448 40.83 -4.49 16.08
CA LEU A 448 42.06 -4.61 15.30
C LEU A 448 43.32 -4.75 16.19
N GLN A 449 43.25 -4.28 17.44
CA GLN A 449 44.29 -4.47 18.45
C GLN A 449 44.29 -5.90 19.01
N ASP A 450 43.11 -6.49 19.22
CA ASP A 450 42.96 -7.85 19.75
C ASP A 450 43.34 -8.96 18.73
N LYS A 451 43.53 -8.60 17.45
CA LYS A 451 43.94 -9.51 16.35
C LYS A 451 45.44 -9.47 16.00
N GLY A 452 46.27 -8.85 16.83
CA GLY A 452 47.74 -8.89 16.70
C GLY A 452 48.35 -8.00 15.61
N MET A 453 47.58 -7.07 15.02
CA MET A 453 48.11 -6.10 14.07
C MET A 453 48.67 -4.90 14.82
N GLY A 454 49.98 -4.68 14.72
CA GLY A 454 50.69 -3.64 15.45
C GLY A 454 50.08 -2.23 15.27
N THR A 455 49.95 -1.52 16.39
CA THR A 455 49.34 -0.18 16.53
C THR A 455 49.86 0.85 15.53
N THR A 456 51.11 0.72 15.09
CA THR A 456 51.72 1.60 14.08
C THR A 456 51.12 1.42 12.68
N LYS A 457 50.63 0.24 12.28
CA LYS A 457 50.12 -0.01 10.92
C LYS A 457 48.68 0.45 10.71
N VAL A 458 47.84 0.35 11.72
CA VAL A 458 46.46 0.85 11.68
C VAL A 458 46.45 2.38 11.78
N ALA A 459 47.28 2.97 12.65
CA ALA A 459 47.51 4.41 12.68
C ALA A 459 48.05 4.93 11.34
N ASN A 460 49.00 4.24 10.71
CA ASN A 460 49.53 4.62 9.39
C ASN A 460 48.51 4.45 8.24
N MET A 461 47.49 3.62 8.36
CA MET A 461 46.48 3.42 7.30
C MET A 461 45.36 4.46 7.37
N VAL A 462 44.92 4.79 8.57
CA VAL A 462 44.00 5.92 8.82
C VAL A 462 44.72 7.23 8.51
N ASN A 463 45.96 7.39 8.97
CA ASN A 463 46.80 8.53 8.59
C ASN A 463 47.06 8.52 7.08
N ALA A 464 47.36 7.42 6.39
CA ALA A 464 47.58 7.45 4.93
C ALA A 464 46.32 7.75 4.09
N TYR A 465 45.12 7.48 4.61
CA TYR A 465 43.86 7.84 3.96
C TYR A 465 43.48 9.30 4.22
N MET A 466 43.66 9.76 5.46
CA MET A 466 43.51 11.17 5.83
C MET A 466 44.59 12.03 5.17
N ASP A 467 45.84 11.57 5.12
CA ASP A 467 46.97 12.17 4.41
C ASP A 467 46.70 12.18 2.91
N LYS A 468 46.08 11.16 2.30
CA LYS A 468 45.71 11.23 0.87
C LYS A 468 44.62 12.25 0.55
N GLN A 469 43.64 12.42 1.43
CA GLN A 469 42.57 13.42 1.27
C GLN A 469 43.10 14.83 1.60
N THR A 470 43.98 14.93 2.59
CA THR A 470 44.69 16.15 2.96
C THR A 470 45.70 16.52 1.88
N ASP A 471 46.44 15.59 1.29
CA ASP A 471 47.38 15.78 0.18
C ASP A 471 46.66 16.21 -1.10
N ALA A 472 45.44 15.71 -1.35
CA ALA A 472 44.63 16.14 -2.49
C ALA A 472 44.10 17.57 -2.29
N ALA A 473 43.62 17.89 -1.09
CA ALA A 473 43.19 19.24 -0.72
C ALA A 473 44.38 20.24 -0.67
N GLU A 474 45.53 19.81 -0.17
CA GLU A 474 46.78 20.58 -0.11
C GLU A 474 47.40 20.74 -1.50
N ALA A 475 47.35 19.74 -2.37
CA ALA A 475 47.80 19.86 -3.76
C ALA A 475 46.90 20.81 -4.55
N TYR A 476 45.60 20.80 -4.28
CA TYR A 476 44.65 21.76 -4.85
C TYR A 476 44.92 23.18 -4.33
N PHE A 477 45.06 23.37 -3.01
CA PHE A 477 45.37 24.68 -2.43
C PHE A 477 46.76 25.20 -2.77
N ARG A 478 47.80 24.36 -2.85
CA ARG A 478 49.12 24.73 -3.37
C ARG A 478 49.02 25.24 -4.80
N ARG A 479 48.23 24.57 -5.63
CA ARG A 479 48.05 24.96 -7.02
C ARG A 479 47.34 26.30 -7.14
N GLU A 480 46.32 26.55 -6.32
CA GLU A 480 45.63 27.84 -6.26
C GLU A 480 46.52 28.95 -5.68
N CYS A 481 47.22 28.71 -4.56
CA CYS A 481 48.17 29.67 -3.98
C CYS A 481 49.28 30.03 -4.98
N ALA A 482 49.79 29.05 -5.74
CA ALA A 482 50.80 29.27 -6.76
C ALA A 482 50.30 30.08 -7.98
N ILE A 483 49.02 29.91 -8.37
CA ILE A 483 48.39 30.71 -9.43
C ILE A 483 48.36 32.21 -9.06
N PHE A 484 48.33 32.53 -7.76
CA PHE A 484 48.23 33.90 -7.25
C PHE A 484 49.50 34.41 -6.55
N GLY A 485 50.61 33.67 -6.63
CA GLY A 485 51.93 34.11 -6.15
C GLY A 485 52.14 34.00 -4.63
N TYR A 486 51.33 33.22 -3.92
CA TYR A 486 51.49 32.93 -2.49
C TYR A 486 52.13 31.56 -2.26
N ASP A 487 52.98 31.46 -1.23
CA ASP A 487 53.59 30.20 -0.82
C ASP A 487 52.72 29.50 0.23
N PHE A 488 52.11 28.39 -0.16
CA PHE A 488 51.25 27.58 0.69
C PHE A 488 52.00 27.02 1.91
N ASP A 489 53.29 26.70 1.78
CA ASP A 489 54.08 26.18 2.91
C ASP A 489 54.33 27.26 3.98
N ASP A 490 54.55 28.51 3.56
CA ASP A 490 54.71 29.64 4.49
C ASP A 490 53.39 29.94 5.23
N LEU A 491 52.25 29.88 4.53
CA LEU A 491 50.92 30.04 5.14
C LEU A 491 50.60 28.93 6.14
N LYS A 492 50.90 27.68 5.78
CA LYS A 492 50.71 26.50 6.64
C LYS A 492 51.61 26.55 7.88
N ALA A 493 52.85 27.00 7.73
CA ALA A 493 53.79 27.15 8.85
C ALA A 493 53.37 28.23 9.85
N ARG A 494 52.77 29.33 9.37
CA ARG A 494 52.19 30.38 10.22
C ARG A 494 50.96 29.89 10.99
N ALA A 495 50.09 29.10 10.35
CA ALA A 495 48.92 28.49 10.98
C ALA A 495 49.29 27.47 12.08
N ALA A 496 50.32 26.66 11.85
CA ALA A 496 50.79 25.68 12.82
C ALA A 496 51.40 26.34 14.09
N ALA A 497 51.88 27.58 13.99
CA ALA A 497 52.39 28.34 15.14
C ALA A 497 51.26 28.89 16.06
N GLU A 498 50.00 28.91 15.61
CA GLU A 498 48.84 29.45 16.35
C GLU A 498 47.87 28.37 16.91
N SER A 499 48.10 27.08 16.59
CA SER A 499 47.51 25.85 17.19
C SER A 499 45.98 25.62 17.15
N PRO A 500 45.51 24.62 16.37
CA PRO A 500 44.25 23.92 16.68
C PRO A 500 44.38 22.38 16.64
N THR A 501 43.95 21.69 17.71
CA THR A 501 44.09 20.23 17.90
C THR A 501 42.89 19.38 17.44
N THR A 502 41.91 19.95 16.72
CA THR A 502 40.75 19.21 16.17
C THR A 502 40.40 19.65 14.74
N ASN A 503 39.76 18.76 13.97
CA ASN A 503 39.29 19.04 12.60
C ASN A 503 38.33 20.24 12.53
N GLN A 504 37.58 20.51 13.60
CA GLN A 504 36.69 21.67 13.73
C GLN A 504 37.46 22.98 13.97
N GLY A 505 38.62 22.91 14.65
CA GLY A 505 39.53 24.05 14.82
C GLY A 505 40.25 24.46 13.53
N LEU A 506 40.71 23.49 12.74
CA LEU A 506 41.30 23.74 11.43
C LEU A 506 40.30 24.36 10.45
N LYS A 507 39.04 23.89 10.46
CA LYS A 507 37.92 24.46 9.69
C LYS A 507 37.64 25.92 10.06
N SER A 508 37.61 26.24 11.34
CA SER A 508 37.33 27.60 11.83
C SER A 508 38.43 28.58 11.44
N PHE A 509 39.69 28.15 11.49
CA PHE A 509 40.85 28.94 11.08
C PHE A 509 40.87 29.22 9.56
N ILE A 510 40.62 28.20 8.73
CA ILE A 510 40.59 28.34 7.26
C ILE A 510 39.48 29.30 6.83
N ASN A 511 38.30 29.22 7.44
CA ASN A 511 37.20 30.16 7.18
C ASN A 511 37.55 31.61 7.58
N ALA A 512 38.27 31.80 8.68
CA ALA A 512 38.69 33.13 9.13
C ALA A 512 39.69 33.79 8.15
N GLU A 513 40.65 33.04 7.61
CA GLU A 513 41.63 33.59 6.65
C GLU A 513 41.06 33.82 5.25
N LEU A 514 40.14 32.97 4.78
CA LEU A 514 39.43 33.21 3.51
C LEU A 514 38.57 34.47 3.58
N GLN A 515 37.92 34.74 4.72
CA GLN A 515 37.19 35.99 4.94
C GLN A 515 38.14 37.21 4.99
N ARG A 516 39.32 37.06 5.59
CA ARG A 516 40.32 38.12 5.66
C ARG A 516 40.86 38.51 4.27
N ILE A 517 41.16 37.52 3.43
CA ILE A 517 41.59 37.73 2.03
C ILE A 517 40.47 38.34 1.18
N GLY A 518 39.22 37.90 1.38
CA GLY A 518 38.05 38.44 0.69
C GLY A 518 37.72 39.91 1.04
N ALA A 519 38.17 40.39 2.20
CA ALA A 519 37.92 41.73 2.71
C ALA A 519 39.07 42.74 2.47
N ASP A 520 40.26 42.31 2.05
CA ASP A 520 41.39 43.23 1.78
C ASP A 520 41.23 43.97 0.45
N GLU A 521 41.15 45.30 0.49
CA GLU A 521 40.95 46.15 -0.69
C GLU A 521 42.11 46.16 -1.69
N ARG A 522 43.31 45.74 -1.26
CA ARG A 522 44.52 45.71 -2.10
C ARG A 522 44.69 44.42 -2.91
N SER A 523 43.90 43.39 -2.60
CA SER A 523 43.96 42.10 -3.29
C SER A 523 43.20 42.16 -4.64
N PRO A 524 43.74 41.56 -5.73
CA PRO A 524 43.09 41.57 -7.03
C PRO A 524 41.64 41.04 -6.97
N GLN A 525 40.72 41.66 -7.71
CA GLN A 525 39.27 41.38 -7.63
C GLN A 525 38.94 39.89 -7.80
N GLN A 526 39.62 39.21 -8.72
CA GLN A 526 39.42 37.78 -9.01
C GLN A 526 39.80 36.88 -7.81
N VAL A 527 40.77 37.29 -6.99
CA VAL A 527 41.19 36.56 -5.77
C VAL A 527 40.13 36.70 -4.69
N ARG A 528 39.52 37.89 -4.55
CA ARG A 528 38.41 38.12 -3.62
C ARG A 528 37.17 37.32 -4.02
N ASP A 529 36.86 37.25 -5.31
CA ASP A 529 35.72 36.49 -5.83
C ASP A 529 35.94 34.96 -5.75
N ALA A 530 37.19 34.49 -5.84
CA ALA A 530 37.55 33.09 -5.61
C ALA A 530 37.46 32.71 -4.13
N ALA A 531 37.99 33.55 -3.22
CA ALA A 531 37.90 33.33 -1.78
C ALA A 531 36.45 33.32 -1.29
N ARG A 532 35.59 34.21 -1.81
CA ARG A 532 34.14 34.19 -1.55
C ARG A 532 33.47 32.91 -2.05
N ARG A 533 33.78 32.45 -3.27
CA ARG A 533 33.22 31.20 -3.80
C ARG A 533 33.64 29.97 -3.00
N ALA A 534 34.93 29.87 -2.64
CA ALA A 534 35.43 28.79 -1.79
C ALA A 534 34.78 28.79 -0.41
N SER A 535 34.51 29.97 0.18
CA SER A 535 33.78 30.06 1.45
C SER A 535 32.33 29.58 1.36
N VAL A 536 31.65 29.82 0.22
CA VAL A 536 30.29 29.35 -0.03
C VAL A 536 30.25 27.84 -0.28
N GLU A 537 31.21 27.28 -1.02
CA GLU A 537 31.32 25.82 -1.22
C GLU A 537 31.64 25.06 0.07
N LEU A 538 32.49 25.62 0.95
CA LEU A 538 32.78 25.06 2.27
C LEU A 538 31.57 25.06 3.19
N VAL A 539 30.73 26.10 3.14
CA VAL A 539 29.42 26.13 3.86
C VAL A 539 28.46 25.09 3.28
N SER A 540 28.37 24.97 1.95
CA SER A 540 27.54 23.91 1.34
C SER A 540 28.03 22.49 1.65
N SER A 541 29.34 22.33 1.91
CA SER A 541 29.95 21.07 2.34
C SER A 541 29.75 20.81 3.83
N SER A 542 29.64 21.84 4.68
CA SER A 542 29.23 21.66 6.08
C SER A 542 27.78 21.21 6.19
N ASP A 543 26.88 21.78 5.37
CA ASP A 543 25.49 21.36 5.32
C ASP A 543 25.35 19.88 4.89
N MET A 544 26.23 19.40 4.01
CA MET A 544 26.29 17.98 3.62
C MET A 544 26.80 17.07 4.76
N LEU A 545 27.78 17.53 5.53
CA LEU A 545 28.29 16.79 6.69
C LEU A 545 27.26 16.76 7.83
N ASP A 546 26.56 17.86 8.09
CA ASP A 546 25.47 17.93 9.07
C ASP A 546 24.30 17.00 8.68
N LYS A 547 24.03 16.87 7.37
CA LYS A 547 23.07 15.90 6.82
C LYS A 547 23.55 14.45 6.96
N LEU A 548 24.84 14.17 6.76
CA LEU A 548 25.41 12.84 6.96
C LEU A 548 25.37 12.43 8.45
N ASP A 549 25.66 13.36 9.35
CA ASP A 549 25.55 13.14 10.80
C ASP A 549 24.08 12.93 11.22
N ASP A 550 23.13 13.61 10.58
CA ASP A 550 21.69 13.39 10.79
C ASP A 550 21.23 12.01 10.26
N LEU A 551 21.73 11.60 9.09
CA LEU A 551 21.49 10.27 8.53
C LEU A 551 22.09 9.17 9.41
N GLU A 552 23.29 9.37 9.96
CA GLU A 552 23.92 8.41 10.87
C GLU A 552 23.14 8.30 12.19
N ALA A 553 22.69 9.42 12.75
CA ALA A 553 21.87 9.46 13.96
C ALA A 553 20.51 8.77 13.75
N ARG A 554 19.85 9.04 12.61
CA ARG A 554 18.59 8.39 12.22
C ARG A 554 18.79 6.90 11.94
N GLY A 555 19.87 6.50 11.27
CA GLY A 555 20.21 5.11 11.03
C GLY A 555 20.34 4.32 12.34
N LYS A 556 21.10 4.85 13.31
CA LYS A 556 21.22 4.29 14.67
C LYS A 556 19.88 4.16 15.38
N THR A 557 18.99 5.13 15.17
CA THR A 557 17.64 5.11 15.73
C THR A 557 16.85 3.92 15.21
N PHE A 558 16.89 3.55 13.92
CA PHE A 558 16.07 2.43 13.42
C PHE A 558 16.69 1.05 13.69
N VAL A 559 18.01 0.90 13.65
CA VAL A 559 18.69 -0.40 13.74
C VAL A 559 19.41 -0.66 15.07
N GLY A 560 19.29 0.23 16.07
CA GLY A 560 20.01 0.13 17.34
C GLY A 560 19.87 -1.22 18.06
N HIS A 561 18.69 -1.84 18.00
CA HIS A 561 18.43 -3.17 18.57
C HIS A 561 19.05 -4.34 17.78
N LEU A 562 19.56 -4.11 16.57
CA LEU A 562 20.35 -5.07 15.80
C LEU A 562 21.86 -4.95 16.09
N MET A 563 22.27 -3.88 16.78
CA MET A 563 23.65 -3.64 17.17
C MET A 563 23.97 -4.34 18.50
N PRO A 564 25.25 -4.64 18.80
CA PRO A 564 25.64 -5.18 20.10
C PRO A 564 25.24 -4.24 21.25
N LYS A 565 24.88 -4.81 22.40
CA LYS A 565 24.66 -4.07 23.64
C LYS A 565 25.86 -3.15 23.92
N ALA A 566 25.60 -1.90 24.26
CA ALA A 566 26.65 -1.00 24.70
C ALA A 566 27.24 -1.45 26.05
N PRO A 567 28.56 -1.28 26.26
CA PRO A 567 29.21 -1.58 27.53
C PRO A 567 28.74 -0.63 28.63
N VAL A 568 28.48 -1.17 29.82
CA VAL A 568 28.10 -0.39 30.99
C VAL A 568 29.26 0.50 31.43
N LEU A 569 28.97 1.76 31.74
CA LEU A 569 29.96 2.71 32.27
C LEU A 569 30.48 2.23 33.63
N VAL A 570 31.80 2.34 33.84
CA VAL A 570 32.41 2.01 35.12
C VAL A 570 31.94 2.97 36.22
N PRO A 571 31.74 2.53 37.48
CA PRO A 571 31.07 3.33 38.50
C PRO A 571 31.63 4.74 38.70
N ALA A 572 32.97 4.88 38.74
CA ALA A 572 33.61 6.19 38.93
C ALA A 572 33.36 7.15 37.76
N ALA A 573 33.46 6.66 36.51
CA ALA A 573 33.16 7.48 35.33
C ALA A 573 31.65 7.79 35.24
N ASN A 574 30.80 6.89 35.74
CA ASN A 574 29.37 7.09 35.76
C ASN A 574 28.93 8.13 36.80
N GLU A 575 29.58 8.23 37.96
CA GLU A 575 29.27 9.26 38.95
C GLU A 575 29.49 10.67 38.39
N ASP A 576 30.64 10.91 37.77
CA ASP A 576 30.96 12.19 37.12
C ASP A 576 29.97 12.46 35.97
N PHE A 577 29.70 11.46 35.14
CA PHE A 577 28.78 11.59 34.00
C PHE A 577 27.33 11.84 34.44
N ARG A 578 26.86 11.21 35.53
CA ARG A 578 25.53 11.49 36.11
C ARG A 578 25.43 12.94 36.57
N ALA A 579 26.48 13.46 37.23
CA ALA A 579 26.49 14.85 37.68
C ALA A 579 26.39 15.83 36.50
N GLU A 580 27.12 15.56 35.42
CA GLU A 580 27.05 16.33 34.17
C GLU A 580 25.64 16.33 33.56
N VAL A 581 25.00 15.16 33.45
CA VAL A 581 23.64 15.05 32.89
C VAL A 581 22.61 15.80 33.75
N VAL A 582 22.73 15.72 35.08
CA VAL A 582 21.86 16.46 36.01
C VAL A 582 22.07 17.97 35.90
N GLU A 583 23.32 18.43 35.76
CA GLU A 583 23.64 19.84 35.59
C GLU A 583 23.09 20.38 34.26
N CYS A 584 23.33 19.67 33.14
CA CYS A 584 22.76 20.03 31.85
C CYS A 584 21.22 20.10 31.90
N SER A 585 20.57 19.12 32.53
CA SER A 585 19.11 19.10 32.72
C SER A 585 18.64 20.31 33.53
N ALA A 586 19.26 20.59 34.68
CA ALA A 586 18.90 21.70 35.57
C ALA A 586 19.07 23.08 34.90
N ASN A 587 20.03 23.20 33.99
CA ASN A 587 20.29 24.42 33.21
C ASN A 587 19.39 24.54 31.97
N GLY A 588 18.58 23.53 31.64
CA GLY A 588 17.78 23.49 30.41
C GLY A 588 18.62 23.39 29.14
N GLU A 589 19.83 22.81 29.25
CA GLU A 589 20.73 22.63 28.13
C GLU A 589 20.21 21.53 27.18
N LYS A 590 20.45 21.72 25.88
CA LYS A 590 20.07 20.74 24.87
C LYS A 590 21.09 19.59 24.85
N MET A 591 20.61 18.37 25.06
CA MET A 591 21.39 17.13 25.03
C MET A 591 21.07 16.30 23.78
N ASN A 592 20.80 16.98 22.66
CA ASN A 592 20.55 16.30 21.39
C ASN A 592 21.77 15.51 20.95
N ARG A 593 21.56 14.29 20.43
CA ARG A 593 22.64 13.38 19.99
C ARG A 593 23.66 13.02 21.08
N LYS A 594 23.34 13.26 22.36
CA LYS A 594 24.23 12.92 23.47
C LYS A 594 24.38 11.39 23.55
N ASP A 595 25.62 10.93 23.68
CA ASP A 595 25.95 9.53 23.90
C ASP A 595 25.72 9.19 25.37
N LEU A 596 24.63 8.49 25.66
CA LEU A 596 24.21 8.06 27.01
C LEU A 596 24.32 6.53 27.14
N ARG A 597 25.08 5.89 26.24
CA ARG A 597 25.13 4.45 26.13
C ARG A 597 25.74 3.80 27.37
N GLY A 598 25.06 2.79 27.89
CA GLY A 598 25.48 2.03 29.07
C GLY A 598 25.56 2.86 30.36
N ALA A 599 25.07 4.10 30.36
CA ALA A 599 25.06 4.95 31.54
C ALA A 599 24.02 4.45 32.55
N ASP A 600 24.37 4.48 33.83
CA ASP A 600 23.39 4.35 34.89
C ASP A 600 22.84 5.75 35.22
N LEU A 601 21.60 5.98 34.81
CA LEU A 601 20.79 7.18 35.03
C LEU A 601 19.57 6.86 35.92
N SER A 602 19.60 5.74 36.63
CA SER A 602 18.50 5.28 37.48
C SER A 602 18.12 6.31 38.55
N GLY A 603 16.82 6.48 38.76
CA GLY A 603 16.23 7.38 39.76
C GLY A 603 16.45 8.88 39.53
N LEU A 604 17.06 9.30 38.42
CA LEU A 604 17.25 10.72 38.12
C LEU A 604 15.94 11.40 37.71
N ASP A 605 15.80 12.67 38.07
CA ASP A 605 14.78 13.55 37.50
C ASP A 605 15.38 14.31 36.32
N LEU A 606 14.94 13.94 35.13
CA LEU A 606 15.35 14.50 33.84
C LEU A 606 14.14 15.11 33.12
N SER A 607 13.04 15.36 33.83
CA SER A 607 11.80 15.85 33.22
C SER A 607 11.98 17.17 32.47
N GLY A 608 11.30 17.30 31.34
CA GLY A 608 11.38 18.48 30.46
C GLY A 608 12.69 18.63 29.68
N SER A 609 13.64 17.69 29.82
CA SER A 609 14.90 17.73 29.10
C SER A 609 14.76 17.52 27.59
N ILE A 610 15.73 18.04 26.85
CA ILE A 610 15.76 17.97 25.37
C ILE A 610 16.85 16.98 24.95
N PHE A 611 16.44 15.80 24.47
CA PHE A 611 17.26 14.63 24.15
C PHE A 611 17.01 14.12 22.71
N GLY A 612 16.72 15.02 21.77
CA GLY A 612 16.45 14.64 20.39
C GLY A 612 17.61 13.84 19.80
N GLN A 613 17.33 12.67 19.22
CA GLN A 613 18.34 11.75 18.67
C GLN A 613 19.42 11.28 19.65
N ALA A 614 19.20 11.39 20.97
CA ALA A 614 20.14 10.89 21.97
C ALA A 614 20.19 9.35 21.98
N ASP A 615 21.35 8.79 22.36
CA ASP A 615 21.60 7.35 22.35
C ASP A 615 21.64 6.80 23.78
N PHE A 616 20.52 6.22 24.23
CA PHE A 616 20.36 5.53 25.50
C PHE A 616 20.61 4.01 25.39
N THR A 617 21.32 3.54 24.36
CA THR A 617 21.52 2.08 24.18
C THR A 617 22.14 1.45 25.42
N SER A 618 21.51 0.40 25.95
CA SER A 618 21.88 -0.28 27.21
C SER A 618 21.90 0.60 28.48
N ALA A 619 21.35 1.82 28.46
CA ALA A 619 21.31 2.67 29.64
C ALA A 619 20.39 2.07 30.72
N ASN A 620 20.76 2.25 31.99
CA ASN A 620 19.90 1.94 33.12
C ASN A 620 19.10 3.19 33.53
N LEU A 621 17.82 3.22 33.19
CA LEU A 621 16.88 4.31 33.48
C LEU A 621 15.85 3.91 34.55
N THR A 622 16.11 2.84 35.30
CA THR A 622 15.18 2.31 36.29
C THR A 622 14.69 3.41 37.23
N GLY A 623 13.37 3.63 37.30
CA GLY A 623 12.74 4.63 38.17
C GLY A 623 13.08 6.10 37.85
N ALA A 624 13.73 6.39 36.73
CA ALA A 624 13.99 7.77 36.31
C ALA A 624 12.70 8.47 35.86
N ASN A 625 12.66 9.80 36.00
CA ASN A 625 11.59 10.65 35.49
C ASN A 625 12.05 11.36 34.21
N LEU A 626 11.48 10.97 33.08
CA LEU A 626 11.68 11.56 31.75
C LEU A 626 10.39 12.21 31.23
N SER A 627 9.43 12.53 32.11
CA SER A 627 8.16 13.16 31.69
C SER A 627 8.39 14.49 30.97
N ASN A 628 7.56 14.79 29.97
CA ASN A 628 7.62 16.02 29.18
C ASN A 628 8.92 16.25 28.38
N CYS A 629 9.77 15.23 28.24
CA CYS A 629 11.00 15.33 27.45
C CYS A 629 10.74 15.38 25.94
N LEU A 630 11.68 16.00 25.22
CA LEU A 630 11.77 15.92 23.76
C LEU A 630 12.77 14.83 23.37
N LEU A 631 12.26 13.69 22.93
CA LEU A 631 12.96 12.43 22.65
C LEU A 631 12.82 11.97 21.18
N ASN A 632 12.43 12.86 20.27
CA ASN A 632 12.24 12.51 18.86
C ASN A 632 13.51 11.86 18.29
N GLY A 633 13.36 10.66 17.75
CA GLY A 633 14.44 9.82 17.23
C GLY A 633 15.42 9.32 18.29
N ALA A 634 15.10 9.31 19.58
CA ALA A 634 16.01 8.75 20.59
C ALA A 634 16.09 7.21 20.50
N CYS A 635 17.27 6.66 20.77
CA CYS A 635 17.49 5.21 20.78
C CYS A 635 17.53 4.68 22.22
N PHE A 636 16.53 3.89 22.61
CA PHE A 636 16.43 3.17 23.89
C PHE A 636 16.73 1.67 23.74
N ALA A 637 17.46 1.27 22.70
CA ALA A 637 17.73 -0.14 22.44
C ALA A 637 18.41 -0.82 23.64
N PHE A 638 17.91 -1.96 24.10
CA PHE A 638 18.39 -2.67 25.30
C PHE A 638 18.33 -1.89 26.62
N ALA A 639 17.75 -0.69 26.64
CA ALA A 639 17.70 0.14 27.84
C ALA A 639 16.78 -0.49 28.89
N ASN A 640 17.16 -0.35 30.16
CA ASN A 640 16.30 -0.74 31.27
C ASN A 640 15.41 0.43 31.69
N LEU A 641 14.15 0.42 31.26
CA LEU A 641 13.13 1.45 31.52
C LEU A 641 12.16 1.03 32.64
N THR A 642 12.54 0.05 33.47
CA THR A 642 11.67 -0.47 34.54
C THR A 642 11.23 0.65 35.48
N ASN A 643 9.91 0.83 35.65
CA ASN A 643 9.29 1.91 36.43
C ASN A 643 9.70 3.34 36.02
N THR A 644 10.23 3.54 34.81
CA THR A 644 10.55 4.87 34.27
C THR A 644 9.26 5.61 33.92
N VAL A 645 9.23 6.92 34.17
CA VAL A 645 8.11 7.79 33.81
C VAL A 645 8.43 8.50 32.49
N LEU A 646 7.72 8.16 31.42
CA LEU A 646 7.79 8.74 30.08
C LEU A 646 6.42 9.35 29.69
N GLU A 647 5.71 9.96 30.65
CA GLU A 647 4.41 10.59 30.40
C GLU A 647 4.59 11.91 29.64
N ASN A 648 3.69 12.17 28.67
CA ASN A 648 3.66 13.39 27.85
C ASN A 648 4.96 13.67 27.06
N VAL A 649 5.75 12.65 26.73
CA VAL A 649 6.97 12.83 25.94
C VAL A 649 6.67 13.00 24.45
N GLN A 650 7.56 13.71 23.75
CA GLN A 650 7.61 13.68 22.28
C GLN A 650 8.68 12.68 21.87
N ALA A 651 8.28 11.48 21.44
CA ALA A 651 9.18 10.37 21.15
C ALA A 651 8.86 9.75 19.77
N GLU A 652 8.54 10.61 18.80
CA GLU A 652 8.33 10.20 17.42
C GLU A 652 9.58 9.51 16.89
N GLU A 653 9.40 8.40 16.17
CA GLU A 653 10.48 7.59 15.61
C GLU A 653 11.47 7.00 16.63
N ALA A 654 11.17 7.05 17.94
CA ALA A 654 12.05 6.49 18.95
C ALA A 654 12.10 4.95 18.89
N ASN A 655 13.24 4.37 19.27
CA ASN A 655 13.45 2.92 19.23
C ASN A 655 13.58 2.32 20.62
N PHE A 656 12.61 1.49 20.98
CA PHE A 656 12.53 0.75 22.23
C PHE A 656 12.86 -0.74 22.04
N GLY A 657 13.56 -1.11 20.98
CA GLY A 657 13.86 -2.49 20.68
C GLY A 657 14.71 -3.16 21.78
N GLU A 658 14.31 -4.36 22.19
CA GLU A 658 14.91 -5.12 23.30
C GLU A 658 14.91 -4.36 24.65
N ALA A 659 14.13 -3.28 24.78
CA ALA A 659 14.04 -2.51 26.01
C ALA A 659 13.19 -3.23 27.08
N PHE A 660 13.55 -3.01 28.35
CA PHE A 660 12.82 -3.53 29.50
C PHE A 660 11.78 -2.50 29.95
N LEU A 661 10.50 -2.76 29.72
CA LEU A 661 9.39 -1.81 29.91
C LEU A 661 8.45 -2.16 31.10
N ASN A 662 8.93 -2.96 32.06
CA ASN A 662 8.11 -3.37 33.22
C ASN A 662 7.66 -2.14 34.03
N GLY A 663 6.35 -1.89 34.08
CA GLY A 663 5.77 -0.75 34.80
C GLY A 663 6.14 0.63 34.25
N THR A 664 6.70 0.70 33.03
CA THR A 664 7.01 1.98 32.38
C THR A 664 5.72 2.72 32.04
N LYS A 665 5.69 4.02 32.35
CA LYS A 665 4.54 4.88 32.09
C LYS A 665 4.74 5.69 30.81
N LEU A 666 3.99 5.40 29.77
CA LEU A 666 4.00 6.07 28.46
C LEU A 666 2.67 6.79 28.20
N GLY A 667 1.99 7.20 29.27
CA GLY A 667 0.68 7.85 29.15
C GLY A 667 0.78 9.17 28.39
N PHE A 668 -0.12 9.40 27.43
CA PHE A 668 -0.16 10.60 26.58
C PHE A 668 1.15 10.88 25.82
N ALA A 669 2.02 9.88 25.68
CA ALA A 669 3.24 9.99 24.90
C ALA A 669 2.91 10.05 23.40
N ASN A 670 3.60 10.93 22.67
CA ASN A 670 3.62 10.88 21.22
C ASN A 670 4.70 9.87 20.78
N LEU A 671 4.25 8.71 20.30
CA LEU A 671 5.06 7.56 19.91
C LEU A 671 4.82 7.21 18.43
N GLN A 672 4.44 8.20 17.62
CA GLN A 672 4.21 7.94 16.19
C GLN A 672 5.48 7.38 15.55
N ASN A 673 5.33 6.36 14.71
CA ASN A 673 6.44 5.66 14.05
C ASN A 673 7.48 5.03 15.00
N ALA A 674 7.20 4.94 16.30
CA ALA A 674 8.12 4.32 17.26
C ALA A 674 8.24 2.80 17.00
N VAL A 675 9.41 2.25 17.31
CA VAL A 675 9.73 0.83 17.07
C VAL A 675 9.95 0.10 18.39
N PHE A 676 9.16 -0.94 18.61
CA PHE A 676 9.25 -1.88 19.71
C PHE A 676 9.54 -3.27 19.11
N THR A 677 10.82 -3.58 18.87
CA THR A 677 11.23 -4.91 18.41
C THR A 677 11.74 -5.72 19.59
N LYS A 678 11.13 -6.87 19.91
CA LYS A 678 11.52 -7.74 21.04
C LYS A 678 11.55 -7.02 22.39
N ALA A 679 10.83 -5.92 22.51
CA ALA A 679 10.67 -5.23 23.77
C ALA A 679 9.83 -6.11 24.72
N TYR A 680 10.09 -5.99 26.01
CA TYR A 680 9.40 -6.81 27.00
C TYR A 680 9.06 -6.01 28.24
N GLY A 681 7.84 -6.21 28.73
CA GLY A 681 7.33 -5.44 29.84
C GLY A 681 5.95 -5.93 30.24
N ALA A 682 5.84 -6.60 31.38
CA ALA A 682 4.54 -6.80 32.00
C ALA A 682 3.98 -5.44 32.40
N ALA A 683 2.74 -5.15 32.01
CA ALA A 683 2.04 -3.90 32.34
C ALA A 683 2.74 -2.61 31.89
N GLY A 684 3.33 -2.58 30.68
CA GLY A 684 3.65 -1.31 30.03
C GLY A 684 2.38 -0.48 29.83
N LEU A 685 2.41 0.81 30.21
CA LEU A 685 1.22 1.67 30.26
C LEU A 685 1.24 2.72 29.13
N PHE A 686 0.57 2.42 28.01
CA PHE A 686 0.40 3.30 26.84
C PHE A 686 -0.94 4.06 26.86
N LEU A 687 -1.40 4.44 28.07
CA LEU A 687 -2.72 5.05 28.27
C LEU A 687 -2.84 6.36 27.47
N HIS A 688 -3.79 6.44 26.54
CA HIS A 688 -3.96 7.61 25.67
C HIS A 688 -2.71 8.02 24.86
N ALA A 689 -1.77 7.09 24.66
CA ALA A 689 -0.60 7.34 23.83
C ALA A 689 -0.99 7.43 22.36
N ASP A 690 -0.25 8.22 21.60
CA ASP A 690 -0.37 8.26 20.14
C ASP A 690 0.63 7.28 19.53
N LEU A 691 0.13 6.14 19.06
CA LEU A 691 0.90 5.03 18.50
C LEU A 691 0.74 4.94 16.98
N LYS A 692 0.30 6.02 16.33
CA LYS A 692 0.08 5.99 14.89
C LYS A 692 1.34 5.53 14.14
N ASP A 693 1.20 4.55 13.23
CA ASP A 693 2.30 3.96 12.46
C ASP A 693 3.42 3.29 13.30
N ALA A 694 3.21 3.12 14.62
CA ALA A 694 4.15 2.43 15.50
C ALA A 694 4.21 0.94 15.18
N LYS A 695 5.34 0.30 15.53
CA LYS A 695 5.59 -1.12 15.24
C LYS A 695 5.93 -1.88 16.50
N PHE A 696 5.14 -2.90 16.81
CA PHE A 696 5.40 -3.88 17.85
C PHE A 696 5.72 -5.21 17.17
N ILE A 697 6.98 -5.62 17.21
CA ILE A 697 7.48 -6.82 16.51
C ILE A 697 8.08 -7.74 17.55
N GLU A 698 7.63 -9.00 17.62
CA GLU A 698 8.14 -10.03 18.53
C GLU A 698 8.15 -9.60 20.02
N CYS A 699 7.27 -8.67 20.40
CA CYS A 699 7.20 -8.15 21.77
C CYS A 699 6.57 -9.17 22.73
N ASN A 700 7.01 -9.17 23.98
CA ASN A 700 6.40 -9.95 25.06
C ASN A 700 5.95 -9.03 26.19
N MET A 701 4.66 -8.69 26.18
CA MET A 701 4.06 -7.70 27.07
C MET A 701 2.69 -8.18 27.57
N PRO A 702 2.65 -9.19 28.47
CA PRO A 702 1.38 -9.61 29.06
C PRO A 702 0.73 -8.45 29.80
N GLU A 703 -0.59 -8.32 29.66
CA GLU A 703 -1.39 -7.28 30.32
C GLU A 703 -0.96 -5.84 29.99
N ALA A 704 -0.35 -5.62 28.81
CA ALA A 704 -0.06 -4.28 28.30
C ALA A 704 -1.35 -3.45 28.19
N GLN A 705 -1.26 -2.17 28.55
CA GLN A 705 -2.43 -1.29 28.61
C GLN A 705 -2.35 -0.22 27.52
N PHE A 706 -3.31 -0.27 26.60
CA PHE A 706 -3.52 0.64 25.47
C PHE A 706 -4.86 1.39 25.60
N LEU A 707 -5.38 1.53 26.82
CA LEU A 707 -6.66 2.19 27.09
C LEU A 707 -6.69 3.58 26.46
N GLY A 708 -7.63 3.79 25.53
CA GLY A 708 -7.81 5.07 24.84
C GLY A 708 -6.64 5.50 23.95
N ALA A 709 -5.71 4.60 23.63
CA ALA A 709 -4.58 4.89 22.75
C ALA A 709 -5.04 5.03 21.28
N ASN A 710 -4.35 5.88 20.53
CA ASN A 710 -4.50 5.95 19.09
C ASN A 710 -3.57 4.93 18.43
N CYS A 711 -4.12 3.80 18.00
CA CYS A 711 -3.40 2.71 17.33
C CYS A 711 -3.56 2.76 15.80
N ALA A 712 -3.89 3.91 15.22
CA ALA A 712 -4.12 4.01 13.78
C ALA A 712 -2.89 3.57 12.97
N ALA A 713 -3.05 2.65 12.02
CA ALA A 713 -1.96 2.06 11.23
C ALA A 713 -0.83 1.40 12.05
N THR A 714 -1.06 1.14 13.35
CA THR A 714 -0.09 0.41 14.18
C THR A 714 -0.01 -1.04 13.73
N LEU A 715 1.22 -1.57 13.69
CA LEU A 715 1.49 -2.96 13.34
C LEU A 715 1.91 -3.75 14.57
N PHE A 716 1.21 -4.83 14.86
CA PHE A 716 1.60 -5.85 15.83
C PHE A 716 1.96 -7.13 15.07
N ILE A 717 3.20 -7.59 15.18
CA ILE A 717 3.72 -8.75 14.46
C ILE A 717 4.35 -9.71 15.46
N GLU A 718 3.89 -10.96 15.49
CA GLU A 718 4.42 -12.05 16.33
C GLU A 718 4.51 -11.67 17.82
N THR A 719 3.62 -10.80 18.27
CA THR A 719 3.62 -10.31 19.66
C THR A 719 2.86 -11.28 20.58
N ALA A 720 3.32 -11.38 21.83
CA ALA A 720 2.64 -12.08 22.90
C ALA A 720 2.16 -11.07 23.96
N MET A 721 0.86 -10.82 24.00
CA MET A 721 0.22 -9.89 24.92
C MET A 721 -1.10 -10.46 25.46
N PRO A 722 -1.09 -11.63 26.11
CA PRO A 722 -2.30 -12.19 26.70
C PRO A 722 -2.87 -11.21 27.74
N GLY A 723 -4.18 -11.01 27.72
CA GLY A 723 -4.84 -10.08 28.64
C GLY A 723 -4.60 -8.60 28.35
N ALA A 724 -4.07 -8.23 27.18
CA ALA A 724 -3.88 -6.82 26.82
C ALA A 724 -5.19 -6.02 26.83
N LEU A 725 -5.10 -4.76 27.22
CA LEU A 725 -6.25 -3.86 27.39
C LEU A 725 -6.25 -2.78 26.30
N PHE A 726 -7.08 -2.97 25.27
CA PHE A 726 -7.34 -2.04 24.16
C PHE A 726 -8.69 -1.32 24.30
N ASN A 727 -9.24 -1.26 25.50
CA ASN A 727 -10.53 -0.64 25.75
C ASN A 727 -10.53 0.81 25.22
N SER A 728 -11.57 1.20 24.48
CA SER A 728 -11.68 2.54 23.88
C SER A 728 -10.51 2.98 23.01
N ALA A 729 -9.63 2.07 22.55
CA ALA A 729 -8.57 2.41 21.63
C ALA A 729 -9.13 2.71 20.23
N GLU A 730 -8.46 3.61 19.51
CA GLU A 730 -8.75 3.88 18.10
C GLU A 730 -7.90 2.94 17.23
N MET A 731 -8.52 2.18 16.34
CA MET A 731 -7.89 1.06 15.65
C MET A 731 -8.00 1.12 14.13
N ASN A 732 -8.04 2.33 13.57
CA ASN A 732 -8.13 2.55 12.13
C ASN A 732 -6.91 1.94 11.41
N ASN A 733 -7.12 1.00 10.49
CA ASN A 733 -6.06 0.33 9.75
C ASN A 733 -5.02 -0.40 10.64
N THR A 734 -5.35 -0.68 11.90
CA THR A 734 -4.47 -1.46 12.79
C THR A 734 -4.39 -2.90 12.30
N THR A 735 -3.20 -3.48 12.30
CA THR A 735 -3.00 -4.87 11.88
C THR A 735 -2.31 -5.68 12.96
N PHE A 736 -2.87 -6.86 13.27
CA PHE A 736 -2.24 -7.88 14.07
C PHE A 736 -1.87 -9.08 13.20
N ILE A 737 -0.62 -9.52 13.28
CA ILE A 737 -0.05 -10.60 12.46
C ILE A 737 0.56 -11.65 13.39
N ASP A 738 0.03 -12.87 13.37
CA ASP A 738 0.48 -14.03 14.14
C ASP A 738 0.70 -13.76 15.63
N CYS A 739 -0.15 -12.90 16.19
CA CYS A 739 -0.07 -12.49 17.58
C CYS A 739 -0.79 -13.47 18.51
N LYS A 740 -0.32 -13.56 19.76
CA LYS A 740 -0.97 -14.27 20.87
C LYS A 740 -1.56 -13.23 21.83
N ILE A 741 -2.81 -12.88 21.59
CA ILE A 741 -3.55 -11.80 22.27
C ILE A 741 -4.86 -12.37 22.84
N ASN A 742 -4.81 -13.62 23.30
CA ASN A 742 -5.95 -14.28 23.93
C ASN A 742 -6.35 -13.55 25.24
N ARG A 743 -7.65 -13.54 25.54
CA ARG A 743 -8.26 -12.84 26.69
C ARG A 743 -8.03 -11.32 26.70
N ALA A 744 -7.76 -10.72 25.55
CA ALA A 744 -7.62 -9.28 25.47
C ALA A 744 -8.98 -8.57 25.54
N GLN A 745 -8.96 -7.30 25.91
CA GLN A 745 -10.15 -6.47 26.04
C GLN A 745 -10.15 -5.37 25.00
N PHE A 746 -11.10 -5.43 24.07
CA PHE A 746 -11.38 -4.43 23.03
C PHE A 746 -12.72 -3.72 23.30
N PHE A 747 -13.24 -3.78 24.53
CA PHE A 747 -14.54 -3.20 24.87
C PHE A 747 -14.60 -1.72 24.47
N SER A 748 -15.64 -1.34 23.72
CA SER A 748 -15.85 0.02 23.21
C SER A 748 -14.70 0.61 22.39
N SER A 749 -13.82 -0.22 21.80
CA SER A 749 -12.85 0.27 20.81
C SER A 749 -13.56 0.72 19.53
N THR A 750 -12.92 1.60 18.77
CA THR A 750 -13.48 2.16 17.53
C THR A 750 -12.47 2.07 16.40
N GLY A 751 -12.91 1.81 15.18
CA GLY A 751 -12.07 1.96 14.00
C GLY A 751 -12.67 1.33 12.74
N ALA A 752 -12.04 1.63 11.60
CA ALA A 752 -12.29 0.95 10.35
C ALA A 752 -11.08 0.08 9.95
N HIS A 753 -11.32 -1.05 9.30
CA HIS A 753 -10.29 -1.91 8.71
C HIS A 753 -9.28 -2.52 9.73
N LEU A 754 -9.72 -2.77 10.96
CA LEU A 754 -8.95 -3.60 11.90
C LEU A 754 -8.74 -4.99 11.28
N THR A 755 -7.48 -5.39 11.11
CA THR A 755 -7.12 -6.63 10.44
C THR A 755 -6.42 -7.61 11.37
N LEU A 756 -6.92 -8.84 11.47
CA LEU A 756 -6.29 -9.95 12.18
C LEU A 756 -5.79 -11.01 11.20
N ILE A 757 -4.49 -11.25 11.17
CA ILE A 757 -3.85 -12.23 10.28
C ILE A 757 -3.26 -13.33 11.13
N GLY A 758 -3.86 -14.53 11.10
CA GLY A 758 -3.40 -15.66 11.92
C GLY A 758 -3.43 -15.38 13.43
N GLY A 759 -2.71 -16.18 14.22
CA GLY A 759 -2.62 -15.97 15.67
C GLY A 759 -3.78 -16.48 16.53
N ASP A 760 -3.70 -16.21 17.83
CA ASP A 760 -4.64 -16.65 18.86
C ASP A 760 -5.23 -15.46 19.61
N PHE A 761 -6.54 -15.27 19.44
CA PHE A 761 -7.34 -14.22 20.06
C PHE A 761 -8.45 -14.80 20.94
N SER A 762 -8.39 -16.10 21.24
CA SER A 762 -9.46 -16.81 21.96
C SER A 762 -9.82 -16.11 23.28
N ASP A 763 -11.09 -16.20 23.66
CA ASP A 763 -11.67 -15.59 24.88
C ASP A 763 -11.55 -14.06 24.96
N SER A 764 -11.28 -13.36 23.85
CA SER A 764 -11.18 -11.89 23.85
C SER A 764 -12.54 -11.20 23.84
N ASP A 765 -12.61 -10.02 24.45
CA ASP A 765 -13.84 -9.28 24.67
C ASP A 765 -13.93 -8.04 23.78
N PHE A 766 -14.79 -8.11 22.76
CA PHE A 766 -15.10 -7.06 21.79
C PHE A 766 -16.48 -6.43 22.05
N ARG A 767 -17.05 -6.59 23.24
CA ARG A 767 -18.38 -6.05 23.54
C ARG A 767 -18.45 -4.54 23.23
N THR A 768 -19.53 -4.13 22.59
CA THR A 768 -19.80 -2.74 22.19
C THR A 768 -18.70 -2.06 21.35
N ALA A 769 -17.77 -2.82 20.77
CA ALA A 769 -16.79 -2.27 19.84
C ALA A 769 -17.48 -1.82 18.54
N GLN A 770 -16.97 -0.75 17.93
CA GLN A 770 -17.46 -0.22 16.65
C GLN A 770 -16.35 -0.39 15.61
N LEU A 771 -16.41 -1.50 14.88
CA LEU A 771 -15.34 -1.97 14.00
C LEU A 771 -15.89 -2.24 12.59
N GLU A 772 -15.93 -1.20 11.77
CA GLU A 772 -16.39 -1.32 10.39
C GLU A 772 -15.34 -2.01 9.52
N SER A 773 -15.79 -2.93 8.64
CA SER A 773 -14.89 -3.68 7.75
C SER A 773 -13.78 -4.46 8.48
N PHE A 774 -14.08 -4.93 9.70
CA PHE A 774 -13.20 -5.83 10.46
C PHE A 774 -12.82 -7.04 9.60
N THR A 775 -11.54 -7.30 9.40
CA THR A 775 -11.07 -8.31 8.45
C THR A 775 -10.20 -9.35 9.13
N ILE A 776 -10.42 -10.61 8.78
CA ILE A 776 -9.50 -11.69 9.14
C ILE A 776 -8.87 -12.34 7.92
N CYS A 777 -7.62 -12.79 8.10
CA CYS A 777 -6.86 -13.57 7.12
C CYS A 777 -6.15 -14.73 7.84
N ASN A 778 -5.85 -15.82 7.12
CA ASN A 778 -5.08 -16.96 7.65
C ASN A 778 -5.68 -17.64 8.89
N ASN A 779 -7.02 -17.66 9.00
CA ASN A 779 -7.80 -18.42 9.98
C ASN A 779 -7.33 -18.23 11.44
N PRO A 780 -7.38 -17.00 11.99
CA PRO A 780 -7.13 -16.77 13.42
C PRO A 780 -8.09 -17.58 14.29
N ARG A 781 -7.64 -17.91 15.51
CA ARG A 781 -8.50 -18.52 16.53
C ARG A 781 -9.26 -17.44 17.28
N LEU A 782 -10.58 -17.47 17.19
CA LEU A 782 -11.52 -16.55 17.83
C LEU A 782 -12.53 -17.31 18.71
N ASP A 783 -12.16 -18.52 19.16
CA ASP A 783 -12.99 -19.36 20.02
C ASP A 783 -13.33 -18.61 21.32
N GLY A 784 -14.59 -18.63 21.74
CA GLY A 784 -15.06 -17.99 22.99
C GLY A 784 -15.06 -16.46 22.97
N CYS A 785 -14.71 -15.81 21.86
CA CYS A 785 -14.72 -14.34 21.77
C CYS A 785 -16.12 -13.76 22.00
N ASN A 786 -16.17 -12.60 22.64
CA ASN A 786 -17.41 -11.91 22.97
C ASN A 786 -17.59 -10.64 22.14
N PHE A 787 -18.39 -10.71 21.09
CA PHE A 787 -18.81 -9.62 20.22
C PHE A 787 -20.21 -9.08 20.56
N ALA A 788 -20.73 -9.33 21.77
CA ALA A 788 -22.09 -8.91 22.09
C ALA A 788 -22.24 -7.38 21.99
N ARG A 789 -23.27 -6.93 21.27
CA ARG A 789 -23.56 -5.51 20.96
C ARG A 789 -22.46 -4.79 20.15
N ALA A 790 -21.53 -5.51 19.53
CA ALA A 790 -20.54 -4.91 18.65
C ALA A 790 -21.19 -4.47 17.32
N GLU A 791 -20.69 -3.40 16.72
CA GLU A 791 -20.99 -2.98 15.36
C GLU A 791 -19.89 -3.45 14.41
N LEU A 792 -20.21 -4.42 13.58
CA LEU A 792 -19.29 -5.20 12.72
C LEU A 792 -19.86 -5.29 11.30
N LYS A 793 -20.33 -4.16 10.76
CA LYS A 793 -20.85 -4.08 9.38
C LYS A 793 -19.72 -4.42 8.41
N LEU A 794 -20.03 -5.20 7.37
CA LEU A 794 -19.08 -5.64 6.35
C LEU A 794 -17.89 -6.45 6.91
N ALA A 795 -18.00 -6.99 8.13
CA ALA A 795 -16.93 -7.77 8.73
C ALA A 795 -16.69 -9.08 7.97
N ASN A 796 -15.43 -9.41 7.73
CA ASN A 796 -14.99 -10.65 7.11
C ASN A 796 -14.43 -11.59 8.18
N PHE A 797 -15.17 -12.66 8.46
CA PHE A 797 -14.81 -13.76 9.37
C PHE A 797 -14.45 -15.05 8.61
N ARG A 798 -14.22 -15.00 7.29
CA ARG A 798 -14.10 -16.19 6.46
C ARG A 798 -13.03 -17.16 6.98
N GLY A 799 -13.39 -18.42 7.18
CA GLY A 799 -12.46 -19.48 7.58
C GLY A 799 -12.07 -19.49 9.07
N ALA A 800 -12.56 -18.57 9.90
CA ALA A 800 -12.22 -18.56 11.32
C ALA A 800 -12.84 -19.70 12.13
N SER A 801 -12.15 -20.07 13.21
CA SER A 801 -12.75 -20.79 14.32
C SER A 801 -13.43 -19.79 15.26
N LEU A 802 -14.75 -19.89 15.38
CA LEU A 802 -15.63 -19.03 16.17
C LEU A 802 -16.49 -19.88 17.14
N ARG A 803 -15.93 -21.00 17.61
CA ARG A 803 -16.66 -21.93 18.47
C ARG A 803 -17.01 -21.22 19.78
N SER A 804 -18.25 -21.37 20.24
CA SER A 804 -18.77 -20.73 21.45
C SER A 804 -18.68 -19.19 21.46
N ALA A 805 -18.43 -18.54 20.32
CA ALA A 805 -18.37 -17.09 20.22
C ALA A 805 -19.76 -16.46 20.45
N GLN A 806 -19.78 -15.27 21.07
CA GLN A 806 -21.00 -14.58 21.45
C GLN A 806 -21.22 -13.33 20.59
N PHE A 807 -22.30 -13.29 19.83
CA PHE A 807 -22.71 -12.18 18.95
C PHE A 807 -24.07 -11.59 19.36
N SER A 808 -24.52 -11.81 20.60
CA SER A 808 -25.85 -11.36 21.02
C SER A 808 -26.02 -9.85 20.85
N ASP A 809 -27.13 -9.44 20.23
CA ASP A 809 -27.46 -8.05 19.91
C ASP A 809 -26.40 -7.32 19.02
N ALA A 810 -25.52 -8.05 18.31
CA ALA A 810 -24.50 -7.45 17.43
C ALA A 810 -25.08 -7.00 16.08
N VAL A 811 -24.43 -6.03 15.43
CA VAL A 811 -24.76 -5.57 14.07
C VAL A 811 -23.75 -6.13 13.08
N LEU A 812 -24.20 -7.06 12.23
CA LEU A 812 -23.43 -7.92 11.35
C LEU A 812 -23.93 -7.86 9.88
N ASN A 813 -24.63 -6.79 9.51
CA ASN A 813 -25.18 -6.67 8.17
C ASN A 813 -24.05 -6.76 7.13
N GLN A 814 -24.24 -7.62 6.12
CA GLN A 814 -23.30 -7.92 5.05
C GLN A 814 -21.97 -8.54 5.52
N ALA A 815 -21.91 -9.11 6.73
CA ALA A 815 -20.74 -9.83 7.21
C ALA A 815 -20.54 -11.17 6.46
N ASP A 816 -19.29 -11.61 6.31
CA ASP A 816 -18.91 -12.86 5.66
C ASP A 816 -18.42 -13.89 6.69
N PHE A 817 -19.27 -14.85 7.03
CA PHE A 817 -19.01 -16.04 7.84
C PHE A 817 -18.84 -17.30 6.96
N SER A 818 -18.38 -17.16 5.73
CA SER A 818 -18.16 -18.34 4.88
C SER A 818 -17.04 -19.22 5.43
N GLU A 819 -17.18 -20.54 5.33
CA GLU A 819 -16.17 -21.54 5.74
C GLU A 819 -15.78 -21.45 7.23
N THR A 820 -16.61 -20.83 8.08
CA THR A 820 -16.36 -20.72 9.53
C THR A 820 -16.79 -21.96 10.31
N GLU A 821 -16.15 -22.19 11.46
CA GLU A 821 -16.62 -23.11 12.48
C GLU A 821 -17.37 -22.36 13.59
N LEU A 822 -18.69 -22.48 13.64
CA LEU A 822 -19.57 -21.73 14.54
C LEU A 822 -20.16 -22.59 15.66
N ASN A 823 -19.62 -23.79 15.90
CA ASN A 823 -20.19 -24.72 16.88
C ASN A 823 -20.45 -24.04 18.23
N GLU A 824 -21.67 -24.14 18.75
CA GLU A 824 -22.11 -23.55 20.03
C GLU A 824 -22.06 -22.01 20.11
N ALA A 825 -21.90 -21.31 18.99
CA ALA A 825 -21.95 -19.85 18.95
C ALA A 825 -23.38 -19.32 19.24
N SER A 826 -23.48 -18.07 19.66
CA SER A 826 -24.76 -17.39 19.93
C SER A 826 -24.91 -16.12 19.11
N PHE A 827 -26.01 -15.99 18.37
CA PHE A 827 -26.39 -14.83 17.57
C PHE A 827 -27.69 -14.19 18.08
N VAL A 828 -28.09 -14.47 19.32
CA VAL A 828 -29.38 -14.04 19.90
C VAL A 828 -29.63 -12.56 19.61
N ARG A 829 -30.72 -12.25 18.89
CA ARG A 829 -31.14 -10.89 18.48
C ARG A 829 -30.11 -10.08 17.67
N ALA A 830 -29.13 -10.72 17.05
CA ALA A 830 -28.19 -10.04 16.16
C ALA A 830 -28.86 -9.61 14.84
N LEU A 831 -28.33 -8.55 14.23
CA LEU A 831 -28.76 -8.05 12.91
C LEU A 831 -27.76 -8.48 11.84
N ALA A 832 -28.04 -9.56 11.11
CA ALA A 832 -27.14 -10.18 10.14
C ALA A 832 -27.79 -10.25 8.74
N ARG A 833 -28.37 -9.14 8.28
CA ARG A 833 -29.00 -9.09 6.95
C ARG A 833 -27.95 -9.20 5.86
N ASN A 834 -28.26 -9.90 4.77
CA ASN A 834 -27.37 -10.04 3.61
C ASN A 834 -25.98 -10.63 3.96
N SER A 835 -25.84 -11.30 5.10
CA SER A 835 -24.59 -11.94 5.49
C SER A 835 -24.39 -13.27 4.76
N ARG A 836 -23.13 -13.72 4.63
CA ARG A 836 -22.78 -14.98 3.98
C ARG A 836 -22.33 -16.01 5.01
N PHE A 837 -22.82 -17.23 4.88
CA PHE A 837 -22.49 -18.40 5.70
C PHE A 837 -22.09 -19.58 4.82
N HIS A 838 -21.61 -19.33 3.59
CA HIS A 838 -21.32 -20.35 2.60
C HIS A 838 -20.34 -21.41 3.13
N ARG A 839 -20.67 -22.70 3.05
CA ARG A 839 -19.82 -23.82 3.53
C ARG A 839 -19.44 -23.75 5.03
N SER A 840 -20.17 -22.99 5.85
CA SER A 840 -19.90 -22.91 7.28
C SER A 840 -20.44 -24.14 8.04
N ASN A 841 -19.83 -24.43 9.19
CA ASN A 841 -20.31 -25.45 10.12
C ASN A 841 -21.10 -24.79 11.27
N ILE A 842 -22.41 -24.97 11.26
CA ILE A 842 -23.37 -24.32 12.15
C ILE A 842 -24.09 -25.41 12.95
N GLU A 843 -23.43 -25.91 14.01
CA GLU A 843 -24.05 -26.90 14.91
C GLU A 843 -24.25 -26.31 16.30
N TYR A 844 -25.42 -26.57 16.90
CA TYR A 844 -25.77 -26.07 18.24
C TYR A 844 -25.72 -24.55 18.36
N VAL A 845 -25.94 -23.82 17.25
CA VAL A 845 -25.94 -22.36 17.23
C VAL A 845 -27.27 -21.84 17.71
N ASN A 846 -27.24 -20.80 18.56
CA ASN A 846 -28.44 -20.11 18.99
C ASN A 846 -28.69 -18.86 18.13
N PHE A 847 -29.67 -18.92 17.24
CA PHE A 847 -30.18 -17.82 16.41
C PHE A 847 -31.48 -17.20 16.94
N GLU A 848 -31.81 -17.36 18.24
CA GLU A 848 -33.08 -16.84 18.79
C GLU A 848 -33.25 -15.35 18.49
N GLY A 849 -34.29 -14.99 17.73
CA GLY A 849 -34.60 -13.62 17.34
C GLY A 849 -33.59 -12.95 16.39
N THR A 850 -32.66 -13.69 15.78
CA THR A 850 -31.67 -13.13 14.83
C THR A 850 -32.35 -12.70 13.52
N ASP A 851 -31.95 -11.55 12.98
CA ASP A 851 -32.40 -11.09 11.66
C ASP A 851 -31.41 -11.51 10.55
N LEU A 852 -31.76 -12.56 9.81
CA LEU A 852 -30.97 -13.19 8.74
C LEU A 852 -31.62 -12.99 7.35
N MET A 853 -32.37 -11.89 7.19
CA MET A 853 -33.02 -11.57 5.92
C MET A 853 -32.00 -11.53 4.77
N GLU A 854 -32.29 -12.24 3.69
CA GLU A 854 -31.44 -12.37 2.48
C GLU A 854 -30.03 -12.93 2.76
N ALA A 855 -29.82 -13.61 3.89
CA ALA A 855 -28.55 -14.27 4.18
C ALA A 855 -28.34 -15.50 3.27
N ASN A 856 -27.07 -15.81 2.97
CA ASN A 856 -26.70 -16.91 2.08
C ASN A 856 -26.06 -18.08 2.87
N PHE A 857 -26.72 -19.24 2.87
CA PHE A 857 -26.28 -20.46 3.54
C PHE A 857 -25.83 -21.56 2.57
N LEU A 858 -25.54 -21.23 1.31
CA LEU A 858 -25.17 -22.21 0.27
C LEU A 858 -24.09 -23.18 0.77
N LEU A 859 -24.35 -24.49 0.68
CA LEU A 859 -23.44 -25.57 1.13
C LEU A 859 -23.08 -25.56 2.62
N ALA A 860 -23.77 -24.79 3.47
CA ALA A 860 -23.55 -24.82 4.91
C ALA A 860 -24.10 -26.11 5.54
N LYS A 861 -23.66 -26.40 6.77
CA LYS A 861 -24.23 -27.46 7.61
C LYS A 861 -24.94 -26.83 8.79
N ILE A 862 -26.23 -27.07 8.94
CA ILE A 862 -27.07 -26.50 10.01
C ILE A 862 -27.71 -27.64 10.79
N ASN A 863 -27.30 -27.83 12.04
CA ASN A 863 -27.77 -28.96 12.84
C ASN A 863 -27.98 -28.58 14.31
N ASN A 864 -29.04 -29.10 14.94
CA ASN A 864 -29.38 -28.86 16.35
C ASN A 864 -29.37 -27.38 16.77
N CYS A 865 -29.77 -26.47 15.87
CA CYS A 865 -29.76 -25.04 16.15
C CYS A 865 -31.07 -24.57 16.79
N ASP A 866 -31.00 -23.56 17.66
CA ASP A 866 -32.18 -22.83 18.11
C ASP A 866 -32.45 -21.68 17.14
N VAL A 867 -33.60 -21.71 16.49
CA VAL A 867 -34.00 -20.71 15.47
C VAL A 867 -35.32 -20.04 15.83
N LYS A 868 -35.71 -20.08 17.10
CA LYS A 868 -36.96 -19.49 17.56
C LYS A 868 -36.99 -17.98 17.26
N ASP A 869 -38.09 -17.50 16.68
CA ASP A 869 -38.30 -16.10 16.30
C ASP A 869 -37.26 -15.53 15.32
N ALA A 870 -36.41 -16.36 14.71
CA ALA A 870 -35.40 -15.93 13.75
C ALA A 870 -36.03 -15.56 12.40
N ASN A 871 -35.47 -14.55 11.72
CA ASN A 871 -35.96 -14.09 10.43
C ASN A 871 -35.06 -14.54 9.27
N PHE A 872 -35.46 -15.57 8.54
CA PHE A 872 -34.77 -16.09 7.34
C PHE A 872 -35.44 -15.66 6.03
N PHE A 873 -36.21 -14.57 6.03
CA PHE A 873 -36.96 -14.14 4.85
C PHE A 873 -36.01 -13.88 3.67
N GLY A 874 -36.27 -14.52 2.52
CA GLY A 874 -35.44 -14.38 1.32
C GLY A 874 -34.04 -15.02 1.41
N ALA A 875 -33.73 -15.75 2.48
CA ALA A 875 -32.44 -16.42 2.63
C ALA A 875 -32.25 -17.54 1.59
N ASP A 876 -31.00 -17.85 1.25
CA ASP A 876 -30.62 -18.88 0.28
C ASP A 876 -30.08 -20.12 0.99
N PHE A 877 -30.80 -21.24 0.92
CA PHE A 877 -30.40 -22.52 1.51
C PHE A 877 -30.02 -23.57 0.47
N MET A 878 -29.72 -23.16 -0.78
CA MET A 878 -29.35 -24.10 -1.83
C MET A 878 -28.23 -25.05 -1.38
N LYS A 879 -28.44 -26.37 -1.56
CA LYS A 879 -27.48 -27.43 -1.17
C LYS A 879 -27.02 -27.40 0.30
N THR A 880 -27.77 -26.78 1.21
CA THR A 880 -27.47 -26.77 2.65
C THR A 880 -27.80 -28.13 3.26
N GLU A 881 -26.92 -28.68 4.10
CA GLU A 881 -27.21 -29.86 4.92
C GLU A 881 -27.96 -29.43 6.18
N ILE A 882 -29.23 -29.82 6.33
CA ILE A 882 -30.04 -29.51 7.51
C ILE A 882 -30.27 -30.79 8.31
N GLY A 883 -29.84 -30.81 9.56
CA GLY A 883 -30.08 -31.89 10.52
C GLY A 883 -31.32 -31.64 11.39
N ASP A 884 -31.21 -31.86 12.70
CA ASP A 884 -32.32 -31.83 13.67
C ASP A 884 -32.77 -30.41 14.09
N THR A 885 -32.65 -29.42 13.20
CA THR A 885 -33.03 -28.03 13.47
C THR A 885 -34.51 -27.78 13.14
N ASN A 886 -35.30 -27.31 14.11
CA ASN A 886 -36.73 -27.05 13.93
C ASN A 886 -37.02 -25.59 13.55
N PHE A 887 -37.42 -25.35 12.29
CA PHE A 887 -37.75 -24.02 11.76
C PHE A 887 -39.21 -23.57 11.97
N ALA A 888 -40.03 -24.31 12.72
CA ALA A 888 -41.46 -24.02 12.86
C ALA A 888 -41.76 -22.63 13.47
N GLU A 889 -40.86 -22.12 14.31
CA GLU A 889 -40.97 -20.81 14.97
C GLU A 889 -40.12 -19.73 14.27
N ALA A 890 -39.60 -20.00 13.07
CA ALA A 890 -38.79 -19.07 12.28
C ALA A 890 -39.57 -18.52 11.06
N ASN A 891 -39.26 -17.29 10.63
CA ASN A 891 -39.81 -16.74 9.39
C ASN A 891 -38.98 -17.19 8.19
N VAL A 892 -39.45 -18.23 7.48
CA VAL A 892 -38.81 -18.77 6.26
C VAL A 892 -39.53 -18.35 4.96
N GLY A 893 -40.15 -17.17 4.95
CA GLY A 893 -40.87 -16.65 3.78
C GLY A 893 -39.93 -16.33 2.61
N ARG A 894 -40.30 -16.73 1.38
CA ARG A 894 -39.51 -16.52 0.15
C ARG A 894 -38.07 -17.08 0.19
N THR A 895 -37.77 -17.94 1.14
CA THR A 895 -36.49 -18.63 1.24
C THR A 895 -36.33 -19.59 0.05
N ARG A 896 -35.14 -19.64 -0.55
CA ARG A 896 -34.84 -20.54 -1.69
C ARG A 896 -34.46 -21.92 -1.17
N LEU A 897 -35.31 -22.91 -1.43
CA LEU A 897 -35.19 -24.28 -0.95
C LEU A 897 -35.21 -25.25 -2.14
N GLU A 898 -34.06 -25.69 -2.64
CA GLU A 898 -33.99 -26.75 -3.67
C GLU A 898 -33.03 -27.86 -3.17
N GLY A 899 -33.52 -29.10 -3.14
CA GLY A 899 -32.89 -30.23 -2.41
C GLY A 899 -33.43 -30.47 -0.99
N PHE A 900 -34.43 -29.68 -0.57
CA PHE A 900 -35.09 -29.78 0.73
C PHE A 900 -35.84 -31.12 0.86
N ARG A 901 -35.47 -31.94 1.85
CA ARG A 901 -36.32 -33.01 2.36
C ARG A 901 -36.70 -32.62 3.78
N PHE A 902 -37.98 -32.34 4.01
CA PHE A 902 -38.51 -32.42 5.38
C PHE A 902 -38.25 -33.84 5.89
N PRO A 903 -37.71 -34.01 7.11
CA PRO A 903 -37.92 -35.25 7.87
C PRO A 903 -39.42 -35.57 8.01
#